data_AF-A0A2C9KTM1-F1
#
_entry.id   AF-A0A2C9KTM1-F1
#
_cell.length_a   1.000
_cell.length_b   1.000
_cell.length_c   1.000
_cell.angle_alpha   90.00
_cell.angle_beta   90.00
_cell.angle_gamma   90.00
#
_symmetry.space_group_name_H-M   'P 1'
#
loop_
_entity.id
_entity.type
_entity.pdbx_description
1 polymer ?
#
loop_
_entity_poly.entity_id
_entity_poly.type
_entity_poly.pdbx_seq_one_letter_code
_entity_poly.pdbx_strand_id
1 'polypeptide(L)'
;MDNMSCSVCPNGTYKNFTGNQPCVKCPMNRTTTNVGAIDISNCSFAHCEPGFYSSDNISCSICLNGTYKEFTGNQPCLECPRNKTTTVFGATDISYCSFAHCEPGFYSEDNISCSACTNGTYKQFPGNQLCLKCPLHKTTSNVGSTEINKCSFTHCEPGFYSRDNISCSVCPNGTYKNFTGNQPCSKCPMNKTTREVGGTDISNCSLDCPTICVKNDPCKYTGTSSCVCPTGYYGPQCSKRCSPGCLDDSCNKMNGTCPCKEGYFDEKCLKTGGLAHANQWISHCKENCSKEINFKFDLCYMGWFGDSCQYRDLGVEAIMDDKVLNDNDHSTCVKRNNITIDWQLEIQAITWIRLVFTNNDDVREITAFYFNNNATNASLDCNSVDMRYRKVGNTSMDFHCDGSYFVTTVQISWQSESLLCSVHVNGARKVRWSLSEYKWINIETLTDGYYGRDGCLTMNSGITLELLLWHEVYSAQVLLYTDFLRDDGRGLYSVELIDAYGKIQSKMFSSGKDVFVQTAFFNSFFVFRSVNIRVLSGKLDICEVEIYGDCISPYYGYSCLDICYLACLHQDCTYSGECYECTPGRTGTYCEDRSYNSTDFVTEAARQSSTVARFSVAKVKSAINKYVVILIVCVLTLLTIFVGKTCFSSQSDQVFSEEEE
;
A
#
# COMPACT_ATOMS: atom_id res chain seq x y z
N MET A 1 -135.09 8.93 -53.15
CA MET A 1 -134.51 9.02 -51.78
C MET A 1 -133.09 8.52 -51.90
N ASP A 2 -132.13 9.43 -51.83
CA ASP A 2 -130.70 9.13 -51.99
C ASP A 2 -130.23 8.16 -50.91
N ASN A 3 -129.67 7.02 -51.33
CA ASN A 3 -128.99 6.10 -50.45
C ASN A 3 -127.60 6.68 -50.16
N MET A 4 -127.49 7.54 -49.14
CA MET A 4 -126.20 8.03 -48.63
C MET A 4 -125.41 6.84 -48.05
N SER A 5 -124.60 6.20 -48.90
CA SER A 5 -123.66 5.16 -48.52
C SER A 5 -122.34 5.79 -48.06
N CYS A 6 -121.90 5.46 -46.84
CA CYS A 6 -120.60 5.88 -46.33
C CYS A 6 -119.48 4.99 -46.91
N SER A 7 -118.46 5.60 -47.50
CA SER A 7 -117.23 4.91 -47.95
C SER A 7 -116.12 5.01 -46.89
N VAL A 8 -115.40 3.91 -46.65
CA VAL A 8 -114.21 3.90 -45.76
C VAL A 8 -113.06 4.72 -46.35
N CYS A 9 -112.22 5.33 -45.50
CA CYS A 9 -111.05 6.08 -45.96
C CYS A 9 -110.03 5.16 -46.67
N PRO A 10 -109.54 5.51 -47.88
CA PRO A 10 -108.54 4.71 -48.58
C PRO A 10 -107.19 4.72 -47.85
N ASN A 11 -106.34 3.73 -48.15
CA ASN A 11 -105.01 3.60 -47.57
C ASN A 11 -104.20 4.90 -47.75
N GLY A 12 -103.60 5.39 -46.67
CA GLY A 12 -102.82 6.63 -46.63
C GLY A 12 -103.65 7.87 -46.27
N THR A 13 -104.92 7.68 -45.88
CA THR A 13 -105.80 8.76 -45.41
C THR A 13 -106.58 8.34 -44.15
N TYR A 14 -106.91 9.29 -43.27
CA TYR A 14 -107.66 9.06 -42.04
C TYR A 14 -108.79 10.09 -41.86
N LYS A 15 -109.74 9.82 -40.96
CA LYS A 15 -110.80 10.78 -40.62
C LYS A 15 -111.21 10.67 -39.15
N ASN A 16 -110.94 11.73 -38.39
CA ASN A 16 -111.14 11.79 -36.94
C ASN A 16 -112.42 12.50 -36.48
N PHE A 17 -113.37 12.74 -37.40
CA PHE A 17 -114.67 13.33 -37.08
C PHE A 17 -115.77 12.83 -38.03
N THR A 18 -117.02 12.83 -37.55
CA THR A 18 -118.20 12.45 -38.34
C THR A 18 -118.65 13.61 -39.22
N GLY A 19 -118.90 13.38 -40.51
CA GLY A 19 -119.35 14.41 -41.46
C GLY A 19 -119.08 14.04 -42.91
N ASN A 20 -119.41 14.91 -43.87
CA ASN A 20 -119.29 14.63 -45.32
C ASN A 20 -117.97 15.12 -45.95
N GLN A 21 -116.99 15.57 -45.17
CA GLN A 21 -115.68 15.99 -45.69
C GLN A 21 -114.82 14.80 -46.19
N PRO A 22 -113.91 15.04 -47.15
CA PRO A 22 -112.95 14.03 -47.62
C PRO A 22 -111.97 13.61 -46.50
N CYS A 23 -111.41 12.40 -46.61
CA CYS A 23 -110.41 11.91 -45.67
C CYS A 23 -109.11 12.74 -45.75
N VAL A 24 -108.46 12.93 -44.61
CA VAL A 24 -107.23 13.70 -44.46
C VAL A 24 -106.04 12.81 -44.84
N LYS A 25 -105.18 13.27 -45.75
CA LYS A 25 -103.96 12.54 -46.13
C LYS A 25 -102.98 12.47 -44.95
N CYS A 26 -102.37 11.32 -44.74
CA CYS A 26 -101.32 11.17 -43.74
C CYS A 26 -100.14 12.12 -44.05
N PRO A 27 -99.63 12.88 -43.06
CA PRO A 27 -98.49 13.79 -43.25
C PRO A 27 -97.15 13.02 -43.32
N MET A 28 -96.12 13.63 -43.94
CA MET A 28 -94.71 13.19 -43.87
C MET A 28 -94.44 11.72 -44.29
N ASN A 29 -94.73 11.33 -45.54
CA ASN A 29 -94.50 9.98 -46.09
C ASN A 29 -95.05 8.80 -45.25
N ARG A 30 -96.07 9.06 -44.42
CA ARG A 30 -96.79 8.04 -43.65
C ARG A 30 -97.96 7.47 -44.45
N THR A 31 -98.33 6.23 -44.17
CA THR A 31 -99.52 5.56 -44.73
C THR A 31 -100.31 4.86 -43.62
N THR A 32 -101.52 4.40 -43.92
CA THR A 32 -102.32 3.62 -42.95
C THR A 32 -102.17 2.13 -43.25
N THR A 33 -102.00 1.27 -42.25
CA THR A 33 -101.84 -0.17 -42.51
C THR A 33 -103.05 -0.78 -43.21
N ASN A 34 -104.25 -0.26 -42.91
CA ASN A 34 -105.52 -0.69 -43.48
C ASN A 34 -106.35 0.53 -43.95
N VAL A 35 -107.40 0.26 -44.74
CA VAL A 35 -108.45 1.24 -45.06
C VAL A 35 -109.33 1.51 -43.84
N GLY A 36 -109.97 2.68 -43.78
CA GLY A 36 -110.91 3.06 -42.72
C GLY A 36 -110.26 3.64 -41.45
N ALA A 37 -109.05 4.19 -41.56
CA ALA A 37 -108.37 4.82 -40.42
C ALA A 37 -109.17 5.99 -39.83
N ILE A 38 -109.35 5.98 -38.51
CA ILE A 38 -110.17 6.95 -37.79
C ILE A 38 -109.34 8.00 -37.04
N ASP A 39 -108.01 7.86 -36.97
CA ASP A 39 -107.15 8.80 -36.26
C ASP A 39 -105.80 8.98 -36.95
N ILE A 40 -105.15 10.13 -36.73
CA ILE A 40 -103.81 10.43 -37.27
C ILE A 40 -102.75 9.46 -36.73
N SER A 41 -102.96 8.90 -35.53
CA SER A 41 -102.09 7.87 -34.94
C SER A 41 -102.06 6.56 -35.75
N ASN A 42 -103.04 6.34 -36.65
CA ASN A 42 -103.00 5.21 -37.58
C ASN A 42 -102.09 5.45 -38.80
N CYS A 43 -101.52 6.65 -38.94
CA CYS A 43 -100.54 6.97 -39.98
C CYS A 43 -99.12 6.57 -39.52
N SER A 44 -98.67 5.38 -39.93
CA SER A 44 -97.34 4.83 -39.68
C SER A 44 -96.41 4.97 -40.89
N PHE A 45 -95.10 4.87 -40.69
CA PHE A 45 -94.18 4.74 -41.82
C PHE A 45 -94.31 3.33 -42.42
N ALA A 46 -94.53 3.21 -43.74
CA ALA A 46 -94.53 1.90 -44.39
C ALA A 46 -93.13 1.27 -44.31
N HIS A 47 -92.09 2.05 -44.61
CA HIS A 47 -90.68 1.67 -44.57
C HIS A 47 -89.81 2.87 -44.16
N CYS A 48 -88.71 2.64 -43.44
CA CYS A 48 -87.70 3.66 -43.15
C CYS A 48 -86.67 3.79 -44.28
N GLU A 49 -86.31 5.04 -44.62
CA GLU A 49 -85.27 5.36 -45.61
C GLU A 49 -83.88 4.81 -45.22
N PRO A 50 -82.92 4.74 -46.15
CA PRO A 50 -81.52 4.44 -45.84
C PRO A 50 -81.00 5.30 -44.68
N GLY A 51 -80.18 4.71 -43.80
CA GLY A 51 -79.69 5.35 -42.58
C GLY A 51 -80.67 5.37 -41.40
N PHE A 52 -81.90 4.83 -41.55
CA PHE A 52 -82.89 4.74 -40.47
C PHE A 52 -83.53 3.34 -40.38
N TYR A 53 -83.87 2.89 -39.17
CA TYR A 53 -84.54 1.62 -38.89
C TYR A 53 -85.76 1.82 -37.99
N SER A 54 -86.66 0.83 -37.90
CA SER A 54 -87.81 0.89 -36.98
C SER A 54 -88.09 -0.47 -36.38
N SER A 55 -88.21 -0.54 -35.05
CA SER A 55 -88.60 -1.75 -34.33
C SER A 55 -90.11 -1.85 -34.09
N ASP A 56 -90.82 -0.71 -34.15
CA ASP A 56 -92.25 -0.60 -33.80
C ASP A 56 -93.16 -0.31 -35.01
N ASN A 57 -92.58 -0.07 -36.20
CA ASN A 57 -93.26 0.42 -37.40
C ASN A 57 -94.03 1.73 -37.19
N ILE A 58 -93.78 2.47 -36.11
CA ILE A 58 -94.46 3.73 -35.75
C ILE A 58 -93.48 4.90 -35.89
N SER A 59 -92.20 4.67 -35.59
CA SER A 59 -91.14 5.68 -35.68
C SER A 59 -89.85 5.13 -36.28
N CYS A 60 -89.19 5.93 -37.12
CA CYS A 60 -87.89 5.61 -37.70
C CYS A 60 -86.77 6.24 -36.85
N SER A 61 -85.89 5.41 -36.32
CA SER A 61 -84.70 5.79 -35.55
C SER A 61 -83.47 5.80 -36.43
N ILE A 62 -82.56 6.76 -36.22
CA ILE A 62 -81.33 6.90 -37.00
C ILE A 62 -80.33 5.78 -36.65
N CYS A 63 -79.57 5.30 -37.64
CA CYS A 63 -78.44 4.39 -37.40
C CYS A 63 -77.37 5.10 -36.56
N LEU A 64 -76.99 4.51 -35.43
CA LEU A 64 -75.98 5.06 -34.54
C LEU A 64 -74.56 4.80 -35.06
N ASN A 65 -73.59 5.53 -34.52
CA ASN A 65 -72.17 5.35 -34.82
C ASN A 65 -71.77 3.87 -34.64
N GLY A 66 -71.11 3.31 -35.66
CA GLY A 66 -70.75 1.89 -35.74
C GLY A 66 -71.70 1.06 -36.59
N THR A 67 -72.79 1.64 -37.08
CA THR A 67 -73.79 0.96 -37.92
C THR A 67 -74.20 1.77 -39.16
N TYR A 68 -74.67 1.10 -40.21
CA TYR A 68 -75.14 1.71 -41.47
C TYR A 68 -76.36 0.96 -42.05
N LYS A 69 -77.12 1.60 -42.95
CA LYS A 69 -78.23 0.94 -43.67
C LYS A 69 -78.42 1.51 -45.07
N GLU A 70 -78.26 0.66 -46.07
CA GLU A 70 -78.19 1.06 -47.48
C GLU A 70 -79.55 1.14 -48.18
N PHE A 71 -80.50 0.32 -47.74
CA PHE A 71 -81.77 0.16 -48.44
C PHE A 71 -82.97 0.58 -47.57
N THR A 72 -84.03 1.03 -48.24
CA THR A 72 -85.31 1.36 -47.62
C THR A 72 -85.95 0.09 -47.02
N GLY A 73 -86.48 0.18 -45.80
CA GLY A 73 -87.01 -0.96 -45.03
C GLY A 73 -86.95 -0.72 -43.52
N ASN A 74 -87.53 -1.60 -42.70
CA ASN A 74 -87.59 -1.42 -41.24
C ASN A 74 -86.50 -2.22 -40.50
N GLN A 75 -85.72 -3.04 -41.21
CA GLN A 75 -84.65 -3.85 -40.65
C GLN A 75 -83.63 -3.01 -39.85
N PRO A 76 -83.04 -3.59 -38.78
CA PRO A 76 -82.00 -2.92 -38.01
C PRO A 76 -80.78 -2.58 -38.87
N CYS A 77 -80.02 -1.58 -38.44
CA CYS A 77 -78.78 -1.17 -39.09
C CYS A 77 -77.72 -2.28 -39.02
N LEU A 78 -76.92 -2.41 -40.07
CA LEU A 78 -75.81 -3.35 -40.18
C LEU A 78 -74.59 -2.82 -39.42
N GLU A 79 -73.90 -3.67 -38.67
CA GLU A 79 -72.65 -3.30 -37.99
C GLU A 79 -71.49 -3.13 -38.98
N CYS A 80 -70.58 -2.21 -38.68
CA CYS A 80 -69.34 -2.08 -39.41
C CYS A 80 -68.43 -3.32 -39.23
N PRO A 81 -67.66 -3.71 -40.26
CA PRO A 81 -66.64 -4.75 -40.14
C PRO A 81 -65.57 -4.43 -39.08
N ARG A 82 -64.93 -5.46 -38.50
CA ARG A 82 -63.94 -5.37 -37.39
C ARG A 82 -63.05 -4.11 -37.42
N ASN A 83 -63.00 -3.42 -36.27
CA ASN A 83 -62.22 -2.21 -35.99
C ASN A 83 -62.56 -0.97 -36.83
N LYS A 84 -63.69 -0.99 -37.54
CA LYS A 84 -64.23 0.18 -38.27
C LYS A 84 -65.48 0.72 -37.58
N THR A 85 -65.72 2.02 -37.72
CA THR A 85 -66.90 2.72 -37.21
C THR A 85 -67.34 3.79 -38.19
N THR A 86 -68.61 4.21 -38.13
CA THR A 86 -69.14 5.30 -38.95
C THR A 86 -68.91 6.65 -38.29
N THR A 87 -68.23 7.59 -38.94
CA THR A 87 -67.97 8.91 -38.34
C THR A 87 -69.21 9.82 -38.27
N VAL A 88 -70.34 9.37 -38.81
CA VAL A 88 -71.60 10.11 -38.90
C VAL A 88 -72.79 9.24 -38.46
N PHE A 89 -73.81 9.87 -37.88
CA PHE A 89 -75.11 9.24 -37.65
C PHE A 89 -75.87 9.07 -38.98
N GLY A 90 -76.62 7.98 -39.10
CA GLY A 90 -77.47 7.73 -40.28
C GLY A 90 -76.69 7.32 -41.52
N ALA A 91 -75.55 6.66 -41.35
CA ALA A 91 -74.72 6.19 -42.45
C ALA A 91 -75.51 5.31 -43.41
N THR A 92 -75.46 5.66 -44.70
CA THR A 92 -76.26 5.03 -45.76
C THR A 92 -75.47 4.02 -46.59
N ASP A 93 -74.18 3.82 -46.32
CA ASP A 93 -73.31 2.94 -47.12
C ASP A 93 -72.18 2.39 -46.25
N ILE A 94 -71.71 1.17 -46.54
CA ILE A 94 -70.54 0.57 -45.87
C ILE A 94 -69.26 1.41 -46.03
N SER A 95 -69.16 2.25 -47.06
CA SER A 95 -68.04 3.16 -47.29
C SER A 95 -67.83 4.17 -46.15
N TYR A 96 -68.86 4.42 -45.34
CA TYR A 96 -68.75 5.26 -44.14
C TYR A 96 -68.06 4.54 -42.97
N CYS A 97 -67.87 3.22 -43.03
CA CYS A 97 -67.13 2.45 -42.03
C CYS A 97 -65.61 2.65 -42.22
N SER A 98 -65.04 3.58 -41.46
CA SER A 98 -63.60 3.93 -41.42
C SER A 98 -62.92 3.41 -40.16
N PHE A 99 -61.59 3.25 -40.16
CA PHE A 99 -60.86 2.87 -38.93
C PHE A 99 -60.95 4.02 -37.92
N ALA A 100 -61.45 3.74 -36.72
CA ALA A 100 -61.46 4.75 -35.65
C ALA A 100 -60.01 5.15 -35.28
N HIS A 101 -59.14 4.14 -35.12
CA HIS A 101 -57.71 4.29 -34.83
C HIS A 101 -56.90 3.12 -35.42
N CYS A 102 -55.71 3.37 -35.96
CA CYS A 102 -54.76 2.32 -36.28
C CYS A 102 -54.06 1.78 -35.02
N GLU A 103 -53.81 0.47 -34.99
CA GLU A 103 -53.07 -0.20 -33.90
C GLU A 103 -51.62 0.33 -33.78
N PRO A 104 -50.94 0.10 -32.64
CA PRO A 104 -49.50 0.36 -32.52
C PRO A 104 -48.71 -0.26 -33.68
N GLY A 105 -47.71 0.45 -34.18
CA GLY A 105 -46.95 0.05 -35.36
C GLY A 105 -47.59 0.39 -36.70
N PHE A 106 -48.81 0.94 -36.72
CA PHE A 106 -49.51 1.35 -37.94
C PHE A 106 -50.05 2.78 -37.86
N TYR A 107 -50.11 3.48 -38.99
CA TYR A 107 -50.62 4.85 -39.13
C TYR A 107 -51.58 4.96 -40.33
N SER A 108 -52.37 6.04 -40.40
CA SER A 108 -53.26 6.28 -41.55
C SER A 108 -53.39 7.78 -41.81
N GLU A 109 -53.16 8.20 -43.05
CA GLU A 109 -53.35 9.59 -43.47
C GLU A 109 -54.79 9.86 -43.95
N ASP A 110 -55.47 8.82 -44.43
CA ASP A 110 -56.78 8.89 -45.08
C ASP A 110 -57.94 8.38 -44.20
N ASN A 111 -57.64 7.79 -43.03
CA ASN A 111 -58.58 7.06 -42.16
C ASN A 111 -59.28 5.86 -42.84
N ILE A 112 -58.85 5.48 -44.04
CA ILE A 112 -59.43 4.40 -44.85
C ILE A 112 -58.56 3.14 -44.72
N SER A 113 -57.23 3.31 -44.66
CA SER A 113 -56.29 2.19 -44.56
C SER A 113 -55.14 2.46 -43.59
N CYS A 114 -54.76 1.45 -42.81
CA CYS A 114 -53.63 1.51 -41.88
C CYS A 114 -52.36 0.93 -42.52
N SER A 115 -51.33 1.76 -42.67
CA SER A 115 -50.00 1.40 -43.19
C SER A 115 -49.01 1.14 -42.06
N ALA A 116 -48.15 0.13 -42.22
CA ALA A 116 -47.13 -0.20 -41.23
C ALA A 116 -46.03 0.88 -41.17
N CYS A 117 -45.51 1.17 -39.97
CA CYS A 117 -44.35 2.03 -39.79
C CYS A 117 -43.15 1.48 -40.58
N THR A 118 -42.56 2.31 -41.45
CA THR A 118 -41.40 1.92 -42.26
C THR A 118 -40.15 1.75 -41.41
N ASN A 119 -39.13 1.10 -41.98
CA ASN A 119 -37.86 0.90 -41.29
C ASN A 119 -37.25 2.26 -40.89
N GLY A 120 -36.83 2.37 -39.63
CA GLY A 120 -36.35 3.62 -39.02
C GLY A 120 -37.43 4.43 -38.30
N THR A 121 -38.67 3.92 -38.23
CA THR A 121 -39.78 4.57 -37.52
C THR A 121 -40.56 3.58 -36.62
N TYR A 122 -41.23 4.09 -35.58
CA TYR A 122 -42.03 3.28 -34.63
C TYR A 122 -43.30 4.02 -34.16
N LYS A 123 -44.29 3.28 -33.64
CA LYS A 123 -45.51 3.87 -33.04
C LYS A 123 -46.04 3.04 -31.88
N GLN A 124 -45.98 3.61 -30.68
CA GLN A 124 -46.29 2.92 -29.42
C GLN A 124 -47.77 2.86 -29.07
N PHE A 125 -48.54 3.87 -29.44
CA PHE A 125 -49.93 3.99 -29.04
C PHE A 125 -50.88 3.89 -30.24
N PRO A 126 -52.11 3.39 -30.02
CA PRO A 126 -53.17 3.41 -31.04
C PRO A 126 -53.48 4.85 -31.49
N GLY A 127 -53.84 5.03 -32.76
CA GLY A 127 -54.17 6.33 -33.36
C GLY A 127 -53.78 6.42 -34.83
N ASN A 128 -54.15 7.50 -35.52
CA ASN A 128 -53.88 7.65 -36.95
C ASN A 128 -52.60 8.46 -37.24
N GLN A 129 -51.94 8.99 -36.20
CA GLN A 129 -50.72 9.80 -36.34
C GLN A 129 -49.59 9.03 -37.03
N LEU A 130 -48.76 9.76 -37.76
CA LEU A 130 -47.53 9.26 -38.39
C LEU A 130 -46.58 8.61 -37.35
N CYS A 131 -45.78 7.67 -37.82
CA CYS A 131 -44.78 7.00 -36.99
C CYS A 131 -43.63 7.94 -36.59
N LEU A 132 -43.13 7.78 -35.36
CA LEU A 132 -42.01 8.53 -34.81
C LEU A 132 -40.69 8.01 -35.39
N LYS A 133 -39.77 8.91 -35.75
CA LYS A 133 -38.43 8.53 -36.20
C LYS A 133 -37.59 7.98 -35.05
N CYS A 134 -36.74 6.99 -35.36
CA CYS A 134 -35.73 6.54 -34.42
C CYS A 134 -34.72 7.66 -34.08
N PRO A 135 -34.12 7.65 -32.87
CA PRO A 135 -33.02 8.55 -32.50
C PRO A 135 -31.81 8.43 -33.45
N LEU A 136 -30.94 9.46 -33.46
CA LEU A 136 -29.78 9.55 -34.36
C LEU A 136 -29.00 8.23 -34.46
N HIS A 137 -28.71 7.80 -35.70
CA HIS A 137 -27.96 6.57 -36.06
C HIS A 137 -28.58 5.23 -35.63
N LYS A 138 -29.87 5.18 -35.26
CA LYS A 138 -30.60 3.95 -34.96
C LYS A 138 -31.68 3.67 -36.00
N THR A 139 -31.96 2.39 -36.25
CA THR A 139 -33.07 1.95 -37.12
C THR A 139 -33.79 0.76 -36.51
N THR A 140 -35.00 0.47 -36.98
CA THR A 140 -35.75 -0.72 -36.57
C THR A 140 -35.34 -1.95 -37.39
N SER A 141 -35.45 -3.16 -36.85
CA SER A 141 -35.10 -4.36 -37.65
C SER A 141 -36.18 -4.71 -38.66
N ASN A 142 -37.45 -4.39 -38.37
CA ASN A 142 -38.61 -4.74 -39.18
C ASN A 142 -39.59 -3.55 -39.28
N VAL A 143 -40.40 -3.56 -40.35
CA VAL A 143 -41.57 -2.67 -40.48
C VAL A 143 -42.62 -2.99 -39.42
N GLY A 144 -43.46 -2.02 -39.06
CA GLY A 144 -44.52 -2.18 -38.06
C GLY A 144 -44.03 -2.12 -36.60
N SER A 145 -42.87 -1.50 -36.36
CA SER A 145 -42.28 -1.45 -35.02
C SER A 145 -43.12 -0.66 -34.02
N THR A 146 -43.37 -1.25 -32.85
CA THR A 146 -44.25 -0.69 -31.83
C THR A 146 -43.51 0.13 -30.76
N GLU A 147 -42.22 -0.11 -30.50
CA GLU A 147 -41.52 0.48 -29.36
C GLU A 147 -40.17 1.10 -29.73
N ILE A 148 -39.77 2.18 -29.03
CA ILE A 148 -38.49 2.87 -29.25
C ILE A 148 -37.28 1.98 -28.97
N ASN A 149 -37.40 0.98 -28.10
CA ASN A 149 -36.34 0.03 -27.79
C ASN A 149 -36.01 -0.92 -28.98
N LYS A 150 -36.85 -0.95 -30.01
CA LYS A 150 -36.58 -1.64 -31.27
C LYS A 150 -35.66 -0.85 -32.21
N CYS A 151 -35.41 0.43 -31.91
CA CYS A 151 -34.39 1.23 -32.59
C CYS A 151 -33.00 0.81 -32.08
N SER A 152 -32.25 0.08 -32.92
CA SER A 152 -30.90 -0.43 -32.62
C SER A 152 -29.88 0.07 -33.65
N PHE A 153 -28.60 0.01 -33.32
CA PHE A 153 -27.53 0.31 -34.27
C PHE A 153 -27.33 -0.90 -35.20
N THR A 154 -27.50 -0.72 -36.51
CA THR A 154 -27.22 -1.81 -37.47
C THR A 154 -25.72 -2.09 -37.54
N HIS A 155 -24.89 -1.04 -37.52
CA HIS A 155 -23.43 -1.12 -37.55
C HIS A 155 -22.79 0.00 -36.73
N CYS A 156 -21.69 -0.28 -36.03
CA CYS A 156 -20.86 0.74 -35.41
C CYS A 156 -19.90 1.38 -36.42
N GLU A 157 -19.77 2.70 -36.36
CA GLU A 157 -18.82 3.47 -37.17
C GLU A 157 -17.36 3.08 -36.87
N PRO A 158 -16.40 3.46 -37.74
CA PRO A 158 -14.97 3.34 -37.45
C PRO A 158 -14.62 3.89 -36.06
N GLY A 159 -13.71 3.22 -35.35
CA GLY A 159 -13.36 3.55 -33.96
C GLY A 159 -14.33 3.02 -32.90
N PHE A 160 -15.42 2.35 -33.27
CA PHE A 160 -16.38 1.74 -32.34
C PHE A 160 -16.71 0.28 -32.71
N TYR A 161 -17.02 -0.53 -31.69
CA TYR A 161 -17.42 -1.94 -31.82
C TYR A 161 -18.63 -2.25 -30.93
N SER A 162 -19.33 -3.35 -31.18
CA SER A 162 -20.44 -3.79 -30.32
C SER A 162 -20.33 -5.27 -30.00
N ARG A 163 -20.44 -5.63 -28.71
CA ARG A 163 -20.56 -7.03 -28.29
C ARG A 163 -22.01 -7.51 -28.27
N ASP A 164 -22.93 -6.60 -27.97
CA ASP A 164 -24.31 -6.95 -27.65
C ASP A 164 -25.32 -6.46 -28.71
N ASN A 165 -24.85 -5.82 -29.79
CA ASN A 165 -25.65 -5.18 -30.84
C ASN A 165 -26.67 -4.12 -30.34
N ILE A 166 -26.56 -3.71 -29.07
CA ILE A 166 -27.44 -2.73 -28.42
C ILE A 166 -26.74 -1.36 -28.30
N SER A 167 -25.43 -1.34 -28.09
CA SER A 167 -24.62 -0.13 -27.94
C SER A 167 -23.25 -0.28 -28.62
N CYS A 168 -22.75 0.83 -29.16
CA CYS A 168 -21.40 0.92 -29.72
C CYS A 168 -20.44 1.42 -28.64
N SER A 169 -19.45 0.61 -28.32
CA SER A 169 -18.34 0.93 -27.41
C SER A 169 -17.15 1.45 -28.20
N VAL A 170 -16.47 2.46 -27.67
CA VAL A 170 -15.24 2.99 -28.29
C VAL A 170 -14.12 1.95 -28.27
N CYS A 171 -13.31 1.90 -29.34
CA CYS A 171 -12.12 1.04 -29.38
C CYS A 171 -11.15 1.41 -28.25
N PRO A 172 -10.75 0.48 -27.38
CA PRO A 172 -9.80 0.78 -26.30
C PRO A 172 -8.40 1.10 -26.85
N ASN A 173 -7.57 1.73 -26.01
CA ASN A 173 -6.17 2.00 -26.34
C ASN A 173 -5.43 0.75 -26.81
N GLY A 174 -4.62 0.90 -27.85
CA GLY A 174 -3.88 -0.21 -28.48
C GLY A 174 -4.69 -0.99 -29.52
N THR A 175 -5.89 -0.52 -29.87
CA THR A 175 -6.74 -1.11 -30.91
C THR A 175 -7.33 -0.05 -31.84
N TYR A 176 -7.67 -0.44 -33.08
CA TYR A 176 -8.28 0.44 -34.08
C TYR A 176 -9.33 -0.30 -34.92
N LYS A 177 -10.23 0.44 -35.57
CA LYS A 177 -11.20 -0.12 -36.53
C LYS A 177 -11.51 0.89 -37.63
N ASN A 178 -11.17 0.55 -38.87
CA ASN A 178 -11.25 1.41 -40.04
C ASN A 178 -12.45 1.16 -40.96
N PHE A 179 -13.38 0.30 -40.53
CA PHE A 179 -14.60 0.01 -41.28
C PHE A 179 -15.84 0.01 -40.38
N THR A 180 -16.98 0.27 -41.01
CA THR A 180 -18.30 0.22 -40.38
C THR A 180 -18.72 -1.24 -40.15
N GLY A 181 -19.17 -1.57 -38.94
CA GLY A 181 -19.53 -2.94 -38.54
C GLY A 181 -19.49 -3.16 -37.03
N ASN A 182 -19.94 -4.33 -36.56
CA ASN A 182 -19.99 -4.63 -35.11
C ASN A 182 -18.78 -5.42 -34.62
N GLN A 183 -17.91 -5.85 -35.54
CA GLN A 183 -16.71 -6.63 -35.24
C GLN A 183 -15.80 -5.92 -34.21
N PRO A 184 -15.08 -6.69 -33.37
CA PRO A 184 -14.13 -6.14 -32.43
C PRO A 184 -13.01 -5.36 -33.13
N CYS A 185 -12.41 -4.42 -32.41
CA CYS A 185 -11.30 -3.62 -32.91
C CYS A 185 -10.05 -4.49 -33.14
N SER A 186 -9.31 -4.17 -34.20
CA SER A 186 -8.04 -4.82 -34.54
C SER A 186 -6.93 -4.33 -33.62
N LYS A 187 -6.01 -5.21 -33.22
CA LYS A 187 -4.86 -4.83 -32.40
C LYS A 187 -3.85 -4.03 -33.22
N CYS A 188 -3.16 -3.10 -32.56
CA CYS A 188 -2.00 -2.43 -33.16
C CYS A 188 -0.86 -3.42 -33.46
N PRO A 189 0.01 -3.12 -34.45
CA PRO A 189 1.24 -3.89 -34.73
C PRO A 189 2.18 -3.98 -33.51
N MET A 190 3.13 -4.92 -33.54
CA MET A 190 4.13 -5.10 -32.47
C MET A 190 4.82 -3.78 -32.11
N ASN A 191 4.97 -3.52 -30.82
CA ASN A 191 5.60 -2.33 -30.23
C ASN A 191 4.96 -0.98 -30.61
N LYS A 192 3.69 -0.95 -31.01
CA LYS A 192 2.94 0.28 -31.26
C LYS A 192 1.60 0.31 -30.53
N THR A 193 1.16 1.49 -30.11
CA THR A 193 -0.16 1.73 -29.49
C THR A 193 -0.80 3.01 -30.00
N THR A 194 -2.10 3.19 -29.70
CA THR A 194 -2.83 4.42 -30.01
C THR A 194 -2.62 5.47 -28.93
N ARG A 195 -2.60 6.76 -29.31
CA ARG A 195 -2.48 7.89 -28.37
C ARG A 195 -3.71 8.02 -27.48
N GLU A 196 -4.89 7.79 -28.06
CA GLU A 196 -6.20 7.92 -27.42
C GLU A 196 -7.10 6.74 -27.81
N VAL A 197 -8.24 6.62 -27.12
CA VAL A 197 -9.28 5.64 -27.43
C VAL A 197 -9.98 6.01 -28.73
N GLY A 198 -10.56 5.03 -29.42
CA GLY A 198 -11.36 5.25 -30.63
C GLY A 198 -10.55 5.29 -31.92
N GLY A 199 -9.42 4.60 -31.98
CA GLY A 199 -8.59 4.53 -33.18
C GLY A 199 -9.40 4.13 -34.42
N THR A 200 -9.41 4.98 -35.44
CA THR A 200 -10.17 4.76 -36.68
C THR A 200 -9.30 4.20 -37.79
N ASP A 201 -7.98 4.19 -37.65
CA ASP A 201 -7.06 3.66 -38.66
C ASP A 201 -5.77 3.11 -38.04
N ILE A 202 -5.05 2.25 -38.79
CA ILE A 202 -3.76 1.71 -38.36
C ILE A 202 -2.72 2.80 -38.13
N SER A 203 -2.82 3.93 -38.83
CA SER A 203 -1.96 5.10 -38.62
C SER A 203 -2.13 5.74 -37.24
N ASN A 204 -3.24 5.50 -36.54
CA ASN A 204 -3.38 5.91 -35.14
C ASN A 204 -2.49 5.09 -34.20
N CYS A 205 -1.97 3.93 -34.63
CA CYS A 205 -0.94 3.18 -33.92
C CYS A 205 0.44 3.86 -34.10
N SER A 206 0.53 5.14 -33.76
CA SER A 206 1.71 5.98 -34.03
C SER A 206 2.69 6.03 -32.86
N LEU A 207 2.29 5.60 -31.67
CA LEU A 207 3.12 5.68 -30.47
C LEU A 207 3.97 4.42 -30.35
N ASP A 208 5.29 4.57 -30.38
CA ASP A 208 6.21 3.46 -30.14
C ASP A 208 6.23 3.11 -28.64
N CYS A 209 6.08 1.83 -28.33
CA CYS A 209 6.21 1.31 -26.98
C CYS A 209 7.70 1.15 -26.63
N PRO A 210 8.22 1.86 -25.61
CA PRO A 210 9.56 1.61 -25.11
C PRO A 210 9.66 0.17 -24.58
N THR A 211 10.82 -0.46 -24.76
CA THR A 211 11.11 -1.77 -24.13
C THR A 211 11.22 -1.67 -22.59
N ILE A 212 11.35 -0.44 -22.07
CA ILE A 212 11.55 -0.10 -20.67
C ILE A 212 10.31 0.62 -20.13
N CYS A 213 9.59 0.01 -19.19
CA CYS A 213 8.31 0.54 -18.71
C CYS A 213 8.51 1.55 -17.57
N VAL A 214 7.83 2.70 -17.65
CA VAL A 214 7.87 3.80 -16.66
C VAL A 214 6.52 4.02 -15.99
N LYS A 215 6.50 4.72 -14.84
CA LYS A 215 5.26 5.13 -14.17
C LYS A 215 4.39 5.93 -15.18
N ASN A 216 3.15 5.48 -15.40
CA ASN A 216 2.23 5.95 -16.45
C ASN A 216 2.51 5.47 -17.89
N ASP A 217 3.03 4.25 -18.06
CA ASP A 217 3.27 3.65 -19.37
C ASP A 217 1.99 3.60 -20.26
N PRO A 218 1.99 4.26 -21.44
CA PRO A 218 0.86 4.23 -22.38
C PRO A 218 0.58 2.84 -22.99
N CYS A 219 1.48 1.86 -22.83
CA CYS A 219 1.37 0.50 -23.36
C CYS A 219 0.74 -0.50 -22.37
N LYS A 220 0.09 -0.01 -21.29
CA LYS A 220 -0.65 -0.83 -20.29
C LYS A 220 -1.63 -1.86 -20.89
N TYR A 221 -2.16 -1.62 -22.10
CA TYR A 221 -3.21 -2.42 -22.72
C TYR A 221 -2.78 -3.16 -23.99
N THR A 222 -1.53 -3.02 -24.42
CA THR A 222 -0.99 -3.82 -25.53
C THR A 222 -0.60 -5.19 -24.98
N GLY A 223 -1.44 -6.21 -25.20
CA GLY A 223 -1.15 -7.60 -24.83
C GLY A 223 0.01 -8.25 -25.61
N THR A 224 0.96 -7.46 -26.10
CA THR A 224 2.02 -7.82 -27.04
C THR A 224 3.42 -7.32 -26.65
N SER A 225 3.54 -6.40 -25.69
CA SER A 225 4.84 -5.97 -25.14
C SER A 225 5.12 -6.67 -23.80
N SER A 226 6.12 -7.56 -23.77
CA SER A 226 6.70 -8.04 -22.52
C SER A 226 7.49 -6.87 -21.88
N CYS A 227 6.82 -6.07 -21.06
CA CYS A 227 7.45 -5.00 -20.29
C CYS A 227 8.66 -5.53 -19.51
N VAL A 228 9.86 -5.01 -19.78
CA VAL A 228 11.04 -5.26 -18.94
C VAL A 228 11.25 -4.05 -18.04
N CYS A 229 11.21 -4.26 -16.72
CA CYS A 229 11.47 -3.16 -15.79
C CYS A 229 12.93 -2.74 -15.80
N PRO A 230 13.22 -1.43 -15.64
CA PRO A 230 14.58 -0.94 -15.39
C PRO A 230 15.28 -1.76 -14.31
N THR A 231 16.62 -1.79 -14.32
CA THR A 231 17.41 -2.37 -13.22
C THR A 231 16.97 -1.73 -11.90
N GLY A 232 16.85 -2.53 -10.84
CA GLY A 232 16.30 -2.07 -9.56
C GLY A 232 14.78 -2.02 -9.47
N TYR A 233 14.00 -2.40 -10.50
CA TYR A 233 12.52 -2.37 -10.44
C TYR A 233 11.87 -3.69 -10.89
N TYR A 234 10.67 -3.96 -10.33
CA TYR A 234 9.85 -5.15 -10.59
C TYR A 234 8.35 -4.90 -10.37
N GLY A 235 7.54 -5.91 -10.71
CA GLY A 235 6.09 -5.89 -10.49
C GLY A 235 5.31 -5.14 -11.56
N PRO A 236 3.98 -5.02 -11.41
CA PRO A 236 3.13 -4.37 -12.41
C PRO A 236 3.56 -2.91 -12.59
N GLN A 237 3.79 -2.51 -13.85
CA GLN A 237 4.25 -1.16 -14.23
C GLN A 237 5.58 -0.74 -13.58
N CYS A 238 6.40 -1.68 -13.12
CA CYS A 238 7.66 -1.39 -12.44
C CYS A 238 7.47 -0.49 -11.21
N SER A 239 6.30 -0.63 -10.56
CA SER A 239 5.89 0.16 -9.40
C SER A 239 6.60 -0.24 -8.10
N LYS A 240 7.31 -1.37 -8.09
CA LYS A 240 8.07 -1.84 -6.94
C LYS A 240 9.55 -1.77 -7.27
N ARG A 241 10.36 -1.38 -6.28
CA ARG A 241 11.82 -1.36 -6.36
C ARG A 241 12.38 -2.63 -5.73
N CYS A 242 13.45 -3.18 -6.30
CA CYS A 242 14.19 -4.31 -5.74
C CYS A 242 14.73 -3.96 -4.35
N SER A 243 14.85 -4.95 -3.48
CA SER A 243 15.47 -4.75 -2.17
C SER A 243 16.91 -4.21 -2.33
N PRO A 244 17.35 -3.26 -1.49
CA PRO A 244 18.75 -2.83 -1.47
C PRO A 244 19.68 -3.96 -1.05
N GLY A 245 19.16 -4.96 -0.34
CA GLY A 245 19.86 -6.21 -0.02
C GLY A 245 20.08 -7.13 -1.22
N CYS A 246 19.55 -6.85 -2.41
CA CYS A 246 19.83 -7.66 -3.60
C CYS A 246 21.22 -7.37 -4.17
N LEU A 247 21.93 -8.41 -4.66
CA LEU A 247 23.17 -8.24 -5.43
C LEU A 247 22.92 -7.43 -6.72
N ASP A 248 23.86 -6.54 -7.05
CA ASP A 248 23.85 -5.66 -8.24
C ASP A 248 22.54 -4.86 -8.44
N ASP A 249 21.80 -4.64 -7.35
CA ASP A 249 20.47 -4.03 -7.35
C ASP A 249 19.50 -4.71 -8.35
N SER A 250 19.69 -6.02 -8.57
CA SER A 250 18.94 -6.82 -9.53
C SER A 250 18.01 -7.79 -8.83
N CYS A 251 16.76 -7.86 -9.28
CA CYS A 251 15.78 -8.80 -8.77
C CYS A 251 14.85 -9.31 -9.87
N ASN A 252 14.20 -10.44 -9.59
CA ASN A 252 13.22 -11.05 -10.48
C ASN A 252 12.09 -10.06 -10.77
N LYS A 253 11.85 -9.83 -12.06
CA LYS A 253 10.97 -8.78 -12.57
C LYS A 253 9.49 -8.99 -12.22
N MET A 254 9.08 -10.20 -11.83
CA MET A 254 7.70 -10.51 -11.45
C MET A 254 7.48 -10.44 -9.93
N ASN A 255 8.30 -11.14 -9.15
CA ASN A 255 8.06 -11.36 -7.71
C ASN A 255 9.05 -10.59 -6.80
N GLY A 256 10.13 -10.04 -7.36
CA GLY A 256 11.15 -9.27 -6.64
C GLY A 256 12.19 -10.11 -5.90
N THR A 257 12.22 -11.44 -6.10
CA THR A 257 13.21 -12.31 -5.45
C THR A 257 14.60 -12.11 -6.02
N CYS A 258 15.64 -12.22 -5.19
CA CYS A 258 17.02 -12.01 -5.60
C CYS A 258 18.00 -12.75 -4.67
N PRO A 259 19.22 -13.06 -5.14
CA PRO A 259 20.33 -13.40 -4.27
C PRO A 259 20.72 -12.20 -3.40
N CYS A 260 21.00 -12.45 -2.12
CA CYS A 260 21.26 -11.40 -1.15
C CYS A 260 22.74 -11.00 -1.07
N LYS A 261 22.97 -9.70 -0.88
CA LYS A 261 24.20 -9.13 -0.33
C LYS A 261 24.44 -9.70 1.06
N GLU A 262 25.69 -9.70 1.47
CA GLU A 262 26.08 -10.16 2.80
C GLU A 262 25.34 -9.39 3.90
N GLY A 263 24.92 -10.11 4.95
CA GLY A 263 24.10 -9.55 6.02
C GLY A 263 22.59 -9.41 5.72
N TYR A 264 22.13 -9.77 4.53
CA TYR A 264 20.70 -9.80 4.17
C TYR A 264 20.19 -11.23 3.97
N PHE A 265 18.93 -11.48 4.35
CA PHE A 265 18.30 -12.80 4.38
C PHE A 265 16.87 -12.76 3.84
N ASP A 266 16.30 -13.95 3.62
CA ASP A 266 15.04 -14.25 2.94
C ASP A 266 15.09 -14.17 1.40
N GLU A 267 14.03 -14.64 0.73
CA GLU A 267 14.00 -14.72 -0.75
C GLU A 267 14.05 -13.35 -1.45
N LYS A 268 13.77 -12.26 -0.72
CA LYS A 268 13.74 -10.88 -1.23
C LYS A 268 14.77 -9.99 -0.54
N CYS A 269 15.63 -10.55 0.31
CA CYS A 269 16.65 -9.84 1.05
C CYS A 269 16.10 -8.72 1.93
N LEU A 270 14.91 -8.89 2.51
CA LEU A 270 14.23 -7.87 3.32
C LEU A 270 14.51 -8.01 4.82
N LYS A 271 15.25 -9.04 5.22
CA LYS A 271 15.71 -9.22 6.59
C LYS A 271 17.19 -8.89 6.69
N THR A 272 17.56 -8.09 7.66
CA THR A 272 18.97 -7.82 8.05
C THR A 272 19.34 -8.55 9.34
N GLY A 273 18.37 -9.31 9.85
CA GLY A 273 18.49 -10.15 11.00
C GLY A 273 17.98 -9.51 12.29
N GLY A 274 16.99 -10.14 12.92
CA GLY A 274 16.33 -9.59 14.11
C GLY A 274 17.00 -9.95 15.43
N LEU A 275 16.78 -9.11 16.43
CA LEU A 275 16.90 -9.45 17.85
C LEU A 275 15.62 -10.15 18.27
N ALA A 276 15.63 -11.48 18.40
CA ALA A 276 14.40 -12.16 18.79
C ALA A 276 14.00 -11.80 20.24
N HIS A 277 12.69 -11.80 20.49
CA HIS A 277 12.01 -11.57 21.78
C HIS A 277 12.57 -12.37 22.98
N ALA A 278 13.46 -13.36 22.77
CA ALA A 278 13.98 -14.29 23.77
C ALA A 278 15.49 -14.14 24.08
N ASN A 279 16.11 -12.98 23.86
CA ASN A 279 17.57 -12.79 24.06
C ASN A 279 18.42 -13.73 23.19
N GLN A 280 17.99 -13.97 21.95
CA GLN A 280 18.69 -14.82 20.98
C GLN A 280 18.92 -14.03 19.69
N TRP A 281 20.16 -14.04 19.21
CA TRP A 281 20.50 -13.63 17.85
C TRP A 281 19.98 -14.73 16.94
N ILE A 282 18.79 -14.58 16.36
CA ILE A 282 18.19 -15.66 15.56
C ILE A 282 18.70 -15.66 14.11
N SER A 283 19.56 -14.71 13.72
CA SER A 283 19.48 -14.24 12.34
C SER A 283 20.74 -14.30 11.48
N HIS A 284 21.89 -14.69 12.00
CA HIS A 284 23.10 -14.85 11.18
C HIS A 284 23.63 -16.29 11.16
N CYS A 285 22.79 -17.23 11.58
CA CYS A 285 23.11 -18.66 11.65
C CYS A 285 22.51 -19.43 10.46
N LYS A 286 23.32 -20.28 9.83
CA LYS A 286 22.91 -21.22 8.76
C LYS A 286 21.99 -22.31 9.30
N GLU A 287 22.24 -22.81 10.52
CA GLU A 287 21.40 -23.75 11.27
C GLU A 287 21.29 -23.29 12.74
N ASN A 288 20.20 -23.62 13.44
CA ASN A 288 19.89 -23.19 14.82
C ASN A 288 21.15 -23.08 15.72
N CYS A 289 21.66 -21.86 15.94
CA CYS A 289 22.68 -21.56 16.94
C CYS A 289 22.08 -21.68 18.35
N SER A 290 21.74 -22.89 18.76
CA SER A 290 21.32 -23.17 20.14
C SER A 290 22.55 -23.18 21.06
N LYS A 291 22.40 -22.53 22.22
CA LYS A 291 23.40 -22.34 23.30
C LYS A 291 24.08 -23.62 23.85
N GLU A 292 23.82 -24.81 23.32
CA GLU A 292 24.18 -26.07 23.97
C GLU A 292 25.01 -27.06 23.15
N ILE A 293 25.50 -26.73 21.95
CA ILE A 293 26.23 -27.74 21.16
C ILE A 293 27.53 -27.15 20.59
N ASN A 294 28.62 -27.35 21.33
CA ASN A 294 30.01 -27.42 20.88
C ASN A 294 30.40 -26.49 19.73
N PHE A 295 30.83 -25.26 20.05
CA PHE A 295 31.79 -24.42 19.30
C PHE A 295 32.03 -24.80 17.82
N LYS A 296 30.96 -24.92 17.02
CA LYS A 296 31.06 -25.25 15.61
C LYS A 296 30.99 -23.94 14.86
N PHE A 297 32.17 -23.40 14.57
CA PHE A 297 32.36 -22.09 13.97
C PHE A 297 31.85 -22.00 12.51
N ASP A 298 31.54 -23.12 11.85
CA ASP A 298 30.99 -23.17 10.48
C ASP A 298 29.50 -22.76 10.37
N LEU A 299 28.87 -22.40 11.49
CA LEU A 299 27.43 -22.14 11.56
C LEU A 299 27.04 -20.72 11.14
N CYS A 300 27.96 -19.76 11.04
CA CYS A 300 27.64 -18.39 10.66
C CYS A 300 27.59 -18.19 9.14
N TYR A 301 26.67 -17.34 8.68
CA TYR A 301 26.73 -16.80 7.32
C TYR A 301 28.00 -15.96 7.14
N MET A 302 28.52 -15.91 5.91
CA MET A 302 29.67 -15.08 5.56
C MET A 302 29.41 -13.61 5.97
N GLY A 303 30.44 -12.96 6.52
CA GLY A 303 30.35 -11.62 7.09
C GLY A 303 29.92 -11.57 8.57
N TRP A 304 29.74 -12.72 9.23
CA TRP A 304 29.35 -12.81 10.64
C TRP A 304 30.15 -13.86 11.41
N PHE A 305 30.44 -13.57 12.67
CA PHE A 305 31.17 -14.49 13.55
C PHE A 305 30.84 -14.30 15.04
N GLY A 306 31.41 -15.15 15.90
CA GLY A 306 31.13 -15.22 17.33
C GLY A 306 30.19 -16.36 17.70
N ASP A 307 30.03 -16.64 18.99
CA ASP A 307 29.32 -17.85 19.46
C ASP A 307 27.83 -17.88 19.11
N SER A 308 27.25 -16.74 18.75
CA SER A 308 25.88 -16.59 18.27
C SER A 308 25.81 -15.82 16.94
N CYS A 309 26.92 -15.76 16.19
CA CYS A 309 27.05 -14.99 14.95
C CYS A 309 26.64 -13.52 15.13
N GLN A 310 26.96 -12.95 16.28
CA GLN A 310 26.49 -11.63 16.71
C GLN A 310 27.34 -10.47 16.20
N TYR A 311 28.57 -10.76 15.80
CA TYR A 311 29.54 -9.75 15.38
C TYR A 311 29.63 -9.70 13.88
N ARG A 312 29.61 -8.48 13.33
CA ARG A 312 29.92 -8.26 11.92
C ARG A 312 31.41 -8.51 11.71
N ASP A 313 31.75 -9.34 10.75
CA ASP A 313 33.13 -9.62 10.36
C ASP A 313 33.59 -8.65 9.28
N LEU A 314 34.41 -7.67 9.66
CA LEU A 314 35.02 -6.73 8.72
C LEU A 314 36.18 -7.33 7.94
N GLY A 315 36.68 -8.50 8.34
CA GLY A 315 37.77 -9.19 7.66
C GLY A 315 37.37 -9.68 6.27
N VAL A 316 36.09 -9.94 6.04
CA VAL A 316 35.56 -10.39 4.75
C VAL A 316 35.69 -9.34 3.66
N GLU A 317 35.54 -8.07 4.02
CA GLU A 317 35.68 -6.92 3.10
C GLU A 317 37.15 -6.48 2.95
N ALA A 318 38.04 -6.98 3.80
CA ALA A 318 39.45 -6.63 3.78
C ALA A 318 40.24 -7.39 2.70
N ILE A 319 41.26 -6.73 2.17
CA ILE A 319 42.33 -7.40 1.43
C ILE A 319 43.33 -7.95 2.45
N MET A 320 43.50 -9.27 2.43
CA MET A 320 44.48 -9.99 3.22
C MET A 320 45.53 -10.65 2.33
N ASP A 321 46.68 -10.96 2.92
CA ASP A 321 47.81 -11.61 2.22
C ASP A 321 47.43 -12.94 1.56
N ASP A 322 46.52 -13.69 2.19
CA ASP A 322 46.01 -14.98 1.71
C ASP A 322 44.49 -15.01 1.80
N LYS A 323 43.80 -15.18 0.66
CA LYS A 323 42.33 -15.18 0.58
C LYS A 323 41.63 -16.28 1.38
N VAL A 324 42.37 -17.33 1.74
CA VAL A 324 41.83 -18.41 2.57
C VAL A 324 41.64 -17.98 4.02
N LEU A 325 42.23 -16.86 4.45
CA LEU A 325 42.12 -16.39 5.83
C LEU A 325 40.77 -15.70 6.12
N ASN A 326 40.02 -15.31 5.10
CA ASN A 326 38.72 -14.65 5.20
C ASN A 326 37.63 -15.32 4.36
N ASP A 327 37.80 -16.60 4.04
CA ASP A 327 36.84 -17.42 3.27
C ASP A 327 35.69 -18.02 4.12
N ASN A 328 35.72 -17.78 5.44
CA ASN A 328 34.79 -18.34 6.43
C ASN A 328 34.84 -19.89 6.51
N ASP A 329 36.00 -20.49 6.21
CA ASP A 329 36.30 -21.92 6.38
C ASP A 329 37.50 -22.07 7.33
N HIS A 330 37.31 -22.75 8.46
CA HIS A 330 38.37 -22.93 9.46
C HIS A 330 39.29 -24.11 9.16
N SER A 331 39.00 -24.88 8.11
CA SER A 331 39.79 -26.05 7.70
C SER A 331 40.90 -25.71 6.71
N THR A 332 40.85 -24.55 6.08
CA THR A 332 41.88 -24.01 5.19
C THR A 332 42.89 -23.21 6.00
N CYS A 333 44.16 -23.61 5.99
CA CYS A 333 45.19 -22.95 6.80
C CYS A 333 46.47 -22.67 6.02
N VAL A 334 47.17 -21.59 6.40
CA VAL A 334 48.45 -21.15 5.82
C VAL A 334 49.51 -20.97 6.91
N LYS A 335 50.77 -21.23 6.55
CA LYS A 335 51.90 -20.99 7.44
C LYS A 335 52.30 -19.52 7.35
N ARG A 336 51.89 -18.75 8.37
CA ARG A 336 52.20 -17.33 8.52
C ARG A 336 52.54 -17.05 9.97
N ASN A 337 53.38 -16.04 10.18
CA ASN A 337 53.70 -15.44 11.48
C ASN A 337 53.38 -13.93 11.50
N ASN A 338 52.81 -13.43 10.40
CA ASN A 338 52.32 -12.08 10.26
C ASN A 338 51.17 -12.04 9.25
N ILE A 339 50.32 -11.02 9.37
CA ILE A 339 49.28 -10.68 8.40
C ILE A 339 49.14 -9.18 8.28
N THR A 340 48.76 -8.73 7.08
CA THR A 340 48.21 -7.39 6.85
C THR A 340 46.74 -7.50 6.50
N ILE A 341 45.93 -6.67 7.14
CA ILE A 341 44.49 -6.51 6.89
C ILE A 341 44.31 -5.09 6.36
N ASP A 342 43.93 -4.92 5.10
CA ASP A 342 43.85 -3.62 4.43
C ASP A 342 42.46 -3.38 3.82
N TRP A 343 41.82 -2.27 4.19
CA TRP A 343 40.52 -1.84 3.65
C TRP A 343 40.65 -0.75 2.58
N GLN A 344 41.81 -0.64 1.92
CA GLN A 344 42.02 0.23 0.76
C GLN A 344 41.64 1.70 0.99
N LEU A 345 42.05 2.26 2.14
CA LEU A 345 41.71 3.61 2.62
C LEU A 345 40.28 3.80 3.15
N GLU A 346 39.44 2.77 3.15
CA GLU A 346 38.15 2.83 3.85
C GLU A 346 38.37 2.76 5.36
N ILE A 347 37.87 3.76 6.08
CA ILE A 347 38.00 3.82 7.54
C ILE A 347 37.00 2.83 8.14
N GLN A 348 37.53 1.83 8.83
CA GLN A 348 36.75 0.86 9.58
C GLN A 348 36.82 1.14 11.07
N ALA A 349 35.71 0.91 11.75
CA ALA A 349 35.62 0.96 13.20
C ALA A 349 35.66 -0.46 13.77
N ILE A 350 36.79 -0.83 14.37
CA ILE A 350 37.05 -2.17 14.91
C ILE A 350 37.18 -2.11 16.43
N THR A 351 36.79 -3.16 17.15
CA THR A 351 36.98 -3.21 18.62
C THR A 351 37.90 -4.32 19.08
N TRP A 352 37.93 -5.48 18.40
CA TRP A 352 38.82 -6.59 18.70
C TRP A 352 38.97 -7.52 17.49
N ILE A 353 39.98 -8.39 17.49
CA ILE A 353 40.32 -9.29 16.38
C ILE A 353 40.44 -10.73 16.92
N ARG A 354 39.92 -11.71 16.17
CA ARG A 354 40.12 -13.14 16.40
C ARG A 354 41.10 -13.70 15.38
N LEU A 355 42.10 -14.43 15.87
CA LEU A 355 42.95 -15.29 15.06
C LEU A 355 42.61 -16.74 15.37
N VAL A 356 42.38 -17.54 14.33
CA VAL A 356 42.08 -18.97 14.44
C VAL A 356 43.27 -19.75 13.92
N PHE A 357 43.87 -20.57 14.78
CA PHE A 357 45.01 -21.41 14.48
C PHE A 357 44.64 -22.89 14.52
N THR A 358 45.49 -23.75 13.96
CA THR A 358 45.39 -25.21 14.18
C THR A 358 45.55 -25.61 15.64
N ASN A 359 46.37 -24.85 16.38
CA ASN A 359 46.52 -24.91 17.84
C ASN A 359 46.98 -23.53 18.33
N ASN A 360 46.49 -23.05 19.47
CA ASN A 360 46.87 -21.76 20.07
C ASN A 360 47.87 -21.88 21.24
N ASP A 361 48.30 -23.08 21.63
CA ASP A 361 49.14 -23.33 22.81
C ASP A 361 50.51 -22.63 22.74
N ASP A 362 51.12 -22.66 21.56
CA ASP A 362 52.48 -22.18 21.30
C ASP A 362 52.55 -20.73 20.79
N VAL A 363 51.41 -20.09 20.53
CA VAL A 363 51.32 -18.71 20.04
C VAL A 363 51.71 -17.72 21.13
N ARG A 364 52.71 -16.87 20.85
CA ARG A 364 53.29 -15.89 21.77
C ARG A 364 53.71 -14.61 21.06
N GLU A 365 54.03 -13.58 21.84
CA GLU A 365 54.62 -12.32 21.36
C GLU A 365 53.78 -11.64 20.26
N ILE A 366 52.46 -11.62 20.45
CA ILE A 366 51.56 -10.93 19.53
C ILE A 366 51.83 -9.43 19.61
N THR A 367 51.97 -8.79 18.45
CA THR A 367 52.10 -7.34 18.31
C THR A 367 51.17 -6.88 17.20
N ALA A 368 50.58 -5.70 17.36
CA ALA A 368 49.67 -5.14 16.38
C ALA A 368 49.97 -3.66 16.13
N PHE A 369 50.07 -3.28 14.86
CA PHE A 369 50.23 -1.92 14.40
C PHE A 369 48.97 -1.50 13.65
N TYR A 370 48.34 -0.43 14.12
CA TYR A 370 47.17 0.14 13.49
C TYR A 370 47.58 1.37 12.69
N PHE A 371 47.00 1.55 11.51
CA PHE A 371 47.29 2.67 10.63
C PHE A 371 46.00 3.39 10.26
N ASN A 372 46.08 4.72 10.27
CA ASN A 372 45.00 5.59 9.82
C ASN A 372 45.47 6.31 8.55
N ASN A 373 44.79 6.06 7.43
CA ASN A 373 45.19 6.51 6.09
C ASN A 373 46.53 5.89 5.62
N ASN A 374 47.06 6.34 4.48
CA ASN A 374 48.37 5.95 3.95
C ASN A 374 49.56 6.53 4.75
N ALA A 375 49.47 6.59 6.07
CA ALA A 375 50.56 7.04 6.92
C ALA A 375 51.68 6.00 6.94
N THR A 376 52.93 6.45 6.86
CA THR A 376 54.11 5.56 6.94
C THR A 376 54.40 5.06 8.36
N ASN A 377 53.83 5.73 9.37
CA ASN A 377 53.97 5.38 10.78
C ASN A 377 52.63 4.88 11.31
N ALA A 378 52.66 3.88 12.19
CA ALA A 378 51.47 3.41 12.88
C ALA A 378 50.82 4.55 13.68
N SER A 379 49.50 4.67 13.58
CA SER A 379 48.69 5.57 14.41
C SER A 379 48.61 5.08 15.85
N LEU A 380 48.64 3.76 16.04
CA LEU A 380 48.79 3.10 17.34
C LEU A 380 49.73 1.90 17.22
N ASP A 381 50.73 1.87 18.09
CA ASP A 381 51.59 0.72 18.34
C ASP A 381 51.07 -0.01 19.57
N CYS A 382 50.40 -1.15 19.35
CA CYS A 382 49.85 -1.96 20.41
C CYS A 382 50.84 -3.05 20.82
N ASN A 383 51.55 -2.76 21.91
CA ASN A 383 52.51 -3.65 22.54
C ASN A 383 51.88 -4.38 23.75
N SER A 384 52.68 -5.17 24.45
CA SER A 384 52.24 -6.00 25.58
C SER A 384 51.59 -5.24 26.76
N VAL A 385 51.72 -3.91 26.83
CA VAL A 385 51.11 -3.10 27.90
C VAL A 385 49.65 -2.76 27.57
N ASP A 386 49.38 -2.42 26.32
CA ASP A 386 48.10 -1.92 25.83
C ASP A 386 47.24 -3.02 25.17
N MET A 387 47.88 -4.15 24.82
CA MET A 387 47.20 -5.33 24.28
C MET A 387 46.62 -6.19 25.39
N ARG A 388 45.33 -6.54 25.25
CA ARG A 388 44.67 -7.58 26.02
C ARG A 388 44.33 -8.72 25.08
N TYR A 389 44.58 -9.96 25.50
CA TYR A 389 44.24 -11.13 24.71
C TYR A 389 43.79 -12.28 25.59
N ARG A 390 43.03 -13.20 25.00
CA ARG A 390 42.60 -14.44 25.63
C ARG A 390 42.62 -15.58 24.62
N LYS A 391 42.80 -16.80 25.13
CA LYS A 391 42.62 -18.03 24.34
C LYS A 391 41.17 -18.47 24.42
N VAL A 392 40.58 -18.83 23.28
CA VAL A 392 39.21 -19.33 23.17
C VAL A 392 39.29 -20.76 22.62
N GLY A 393 38.99 -21.73 23.49
CA GLY A 393 39.26 -23.14 23.18
C GLY A 393 40.75 -23.39 22.87
N ASN A 394 41.02 -24.41 22.05
CA ASN A 394 42.39 -24.84 21.72
C ASN A 394 42.93 -24.24 20.42
N THR A 395 42.11 -23.48 19.68
CA THR A 395 42.42 -23.02 18.32
C THR A 395 42.45 -21.51 18.20
N SER A 396 41.62 -20.79 18.97
CA SER A 396 41.36 -19.38 18.70
C SER A 396 41.98 -18.48 19.75
N MET A 397 42.34 -17.26 19.35
CA MET A 397 42.79 -16.19 20.24
C MET A 397 42.07 -14.90 19.89
N ASP A 398 41.47 -14.27 20.90
CA ASP A 398 40.87 -12.93 20.77
C ASP A 398 41.85 -11.93 21.36
N PHE A 399 42.06 -10.80 20.69
CA PHE A 399 42.82 -9.70 21.26
C PHE A 399 42.21 -8.35 20.90
N HIS A 400 42.41 -7.38 21.77
CA HIS A 400 42.05 -5.99 21.55
C HIS A 400 43.08 -5.06 22.15
N CYS A 401 43.05 -3.81 21.70
CA CYS A 401 44.02 -2.80 22.07
C CYS A 401 43.31 -1.55 22.57
N ASP A 402 43.77 -1.02 23.69
CA ASP A 402 43.21 0.19 24.27
C ASP A 402 43.43 1.38 23.32
N GLY A 403 42.34 1.98 22.81
CA GLY A 403 42.40 3.22 22.02
C GLY A 403 42.43 3.08 20.49
N SER A 404 42.55 1.86 19.92
CA SER A 404 42.43 1.65 18.47
C SER A 404 41.00 1.31 18.08
N TYR A 405 40.34 2.24 17.40
CA TYR A 405 39.00 1.98 16.88
C TYR A 405 38.89 2.27 15.40
N PHE A 406 39.44 3.37 14.89
CA PHE A 406 39.31 3.77 13.48
C PHE A 406 40.59 3.50 12.72
N VAL A 407 40.55 2.58 11.77
CA VAL A 407 41.75 2.09 11.07
C VAL A 407 41.45 1.86 9.60
N THR A 408 42.45 2.05 8.75
CA THR A 408 42.38 1.65 7.32
C THR A 408 43.21 0.41 7.06
N THR A 409 44.18 0.12 7.93
CA THR A 409 45.05 -1.05 7.83
C THR A 409 45.47 -1.51 9.23
N VAL A 410 45.53 -2.83 9.44
CA VAL A 410 46.14 -3.44 10.64
C VAL A 410 47.22 -4.42 10.21
N GLN A 411 48.38 -4.34 10.86
CA GLN A 411 49.45 -5.33 10.71
C GLN A 411 49.65 -6.06 12.01
N ILE A 412 49.59 -7.39 11.98
CA ILE A 412 49.70 -8.23 13.17
C ILE A 412 50.85 -9.19 12.97
N SER A 413 51.66 -9.43 14.01
CA SER A 413 52.71 -10.44 13.98
C SER A 413 52.78 -11.21 15.30
N TRP A 414 53.27 -12.45 15.24
CA TRP A 414 53.37 -13.36 16.38
C TRP A 414 54.48 -14.39 16.17
N GLN A 415 54.78 -15.17 17.21
CA GLN A 415 55.69 -16.32 17.16
C GLN A 415 54.90 -17.61 17.42
N SER A 416 54.93 -18.55 16.47
CA SER A 416 54.27 -19.87 16.60
C SER A 416 54.73 -20.84 15.50
N GLU A 417 54.67 -22.14 15.79
CA GLU A 417 54.78 -23.19 14.78
C GLU A 417 53.43 -23.59 14.16
N SER A 418 52.32 -23.22 14.78
CA SER A 418 50.96 -23.49 14.32
C SER A 418 50.60 -22.74 13.03
N LEU A 419 49.67 -23.31 12.25
CA LEU A 419 49.16 -22.67 11.03
C LEU A 419 48.00 -21.72 11.40
N LEU A 420 47.89 -20.61 10.67
CA LEU A 420 46.76 -19.69 10.77
C LEU A 420 45.70 -20.12 9.76
N CYS A 421 44.47 -20.29 10.22
CA CYS A 421 43.34 -20.77 9.43
C CYS A 421 42.37 -19.64 9.07
N SER A 422 42.00 -18.80 10.04
CA SER A 422 41.05 -17.71 9.78
C SER A 422 41.34 -16.47 10.61
N VAL A 423 40.93 -15.32 10.09
CA VAL A 423 41.05 -14.00 10.72
C VAL A 423 39.68 -13.34 10.70
N HIS A 424 39.15 -13.04 11.88
CA HIS A 424 37.90 -12.30 12.00
C HIS A 424 38.14 -10.96 12.68
N VAL A 425 37.56 -9.89 12.14
CA VAL A 425 37.72 -8.52 12.65
C VAL A 425 36.38 -8.02 13.14
N ASN A 426 36.26 -7.72 14.43
CA ASN A 426 34.98 -7.30 14.99
C ASN A 426 34.60 -5.87 14.57
N GLY A 427 33.58 -5.76 13.72
CA GLY A 427 32.90 -4.51 13.36
C GLY A 427 31.73 -4.14 14.27
N ALA A 428 31.79 -4.59 15.53
CA ALA A 428 30.75 -4.48 16.54
C ALA A 428 29.50 -5.34 16.27
N ARG A 429 28.55 -5.29 17.20
CA ARG A 429 27.27 -6.03 17.18
C ARG A 429 26.10 -5.08 17.33
N LYS A 430 24.87 -5.51 17.02
CA LYS A 430 23.69 -4.68 17.33
C LYS A 430 23.53 -4.50 18.85
N VAL A 431 23.40 -3.27 19.31
CA VAL A 431 23.09 -2.98 20.71
C VAL A 431 21.60 -2.73 20.87
N ARG A 432 21.03 -3.23 21.97
CA ARG A 432 19.61 -3.01 22.26
C ARG A 432 19.41 -1.56 22.71
N TRP A 433 18.37 -0.91 22.19
CA TRP A 433 17.95 0.43 22.57
C TRP A 433 16.44 0.47 22.90
N SER A 434 15.98 1.58 23.46
CA SER A 434 14.58 1.83 23.82
C SER A 434 14.18 3.26 23.44
N LEU A 435 12.88 3.57 23.38
CA LEU A 435 12.41 4.95 23.13
C LEU A 435 12.31 5.73 24.44
N SER A 436 12.66 7.03 24.41
CA SER A 436 12.57 7.89 25.60
C SER A 436 11.14 8.16 26.07
N GLU A 437 10.17 8.17 25.15
CA GLU A 437 8.76 8.36 25.44
C GLU A 437 7.94 7.11 25.08
N TYR A 438 7.01 6.72 25.96
CA TYR A 438 5.92 5.76 25.70
C TYR A 438 4.97 6.32 24.63
N LYS A 439 5.42 6.44 23.38
CA LYS A 439 4.52 6.65 22.24
C LYS A 439 3.91 5.31 21.85
N TRP A 440 2.71 5.35 21.29
CA TRP A 440 1.98 4.20 20.72
C TRP A 440 2.64 3.64 19.45
N ILE A 441 3.97 3.71 19.38
CA ILE A 441 4.79 3.15 18.31
C ILE A 441 5.21 1.79 18.84
N ASN A 442 4.86 0.73 18.12
CA ASN A 442 5.35 -0.59 18.48
C ASN A 442 6.86 -0.63 18.15
N ILE A 443 7.72 -0.34 19.12
CA ILE A 443 9.18 -0.34 18.97
C ILE A 443 9.72 -1.64 18.36
N GLU A 444 8.98 -2.74 18.55
CA GLU A 444 9.30 -4.04 17.96
C GLU A 444 9.37 -3.95 16.43
N THR A 445 8.55 -3.13 15.79
CA THR A 445 8.57 -2.94 14.33
C THR A 445 9.79 -2.19 13.80
N LEU A 446 10.56 -1.51 14.66
CA LEU A 446 11.80 -0.82 14.28
C LEU A 446 13.06 -1.59 14.70
N THR A 447 12.88 -2.77 15.31
CA THR A 447 13.96 -3.62 15.85
C THR A 447 13.78 -5.11 15.53
N ASP A 448 12.80 -5.46 14.70
CA ASP A 448 12.49 -6.85 14.35
C ASP A 448 13.44 -7.41 13.27
N GLY A 449 14.32 -6.57 12.73
CA GLY A 449 15.26 -6.91 11.67
C GLY A 449 14.58 -7.15 10.32
N TYR A 450 13.36 -6.65 10.12
CA TYR A 450 12.61 -6.69 8.87
C TYR A 450 12.16 -5.29 8.47
N TYR A 451 12.90 -4.68 7.55
CA TYR A 451 12.60 -3.33 7.05
C TYR A 451 11.52 -3.30 5.94
N GLY A 452 10.69 -4.35 5.87
CA GLY A 452 9.60 -4.42 4.90
C GLY A 452 8.36 -3.60 5.31
N ARG A 453 7.35 -3.62 4.43
CA ARG A 453 6.26 -2.63 4.34
C ARG A 453 5.32 -2.50 5.56
N ASP A 454 5.42 -3.38 6.56
CA ASP A 454 4.39 -3.55 7.60
C ASP A 454 4.72 -2.87 8.95
N GLY A 455 5.85 -2.15 9.05
CA GLY A 455 6.35 -1.58 10.32
C GLY A 455 6.86 -0.14 10.31
N CYS A 456 6.82 0.59 9.18
CA CYS A 456 7.53 1.86 9.10
C CYS A 456 6.88 3.01 9.90
N LEU A 457 7.71 3.70 10.70
CA LEU A 457 7.38 4.93 11.41
C LEU A 457 7.55 6.15 10.49
N THR A 458 6.45 6.84 10.23
CA THR A 458 6.45 8.13 9.53
C THR A 458 6.76 9.29 10.47
N MET A 459 7.81 10.05 10.15
CA MET A 459 8.22 11.27 10.86
C MET A 459 8.14 12.49 9.93
N ASN A 460 7.45 13.54 10.38
CA ASN A 460 7.36 14.81 9.67
C ASN A 460 8.43 15.79 10.17
N SER A 461 8.65 16.86 9.41
CA SER A 461 9.50 18.00 9.79
C SER A 461 9.26 18.46 11.23
N GLY A 462 10.34 18.60 12.00
CA GLY A 462 10.33 19.02 13.40
C GLY A 462 10.22 17.89 14.41
N ILE A 463 9.96 16.66 13.99
CA ILE A 463 9.94 15.49 14.87
C ILE A 463 11.37 15.00 15.13
N THR A 464 11.67 14.72 16.40
CA THR A 464 12.87 14.03 16.85
C THR A 464 12.47 12.68 17.44
N LEU A 465 13.14 11.61 16.99
CA LEU A 465 13.10 10.28 17.59
C LEU A 465 14.35 10.11 18.43
N GLU A 466 14.18 9.92 19.74
CA GLU A 466 15.27 9.72 20.68
C GLU A 466 15.34 8.24 21.08
N LEU A 467 16.49 7.63 20.77
CA LEU A 467 16.82 6.24 21.06
C LEU A 467 17.74 6.23 22.27
N LEU A 468 17.33 5.60 23.36
CA LEU A 468 18.07 5.49 24.61
C LEU A 468 18.72 4.12 24.76
N LEU A 469 20.01 4.13 25.07
CA LEU A 469 20.75 2.96 25.54
C LEU A 469 20.74 2.92 27.06
N TRP A 470 20.75 1.71 27.63
CA TRP A 470 20.80 1.54 29.08
C TRP A 470 22.09 2.10 29.67
N HIS A 471 23.21 1.82 29.01
CA HIS A 471 24.54 2.35 29.35
C HIS A 471 25.23 2.88 28.10
N GLU A 472 26.34 3.58 28.34
CA GLU A 472 27.21 4.08 27.30
C GLU A 472 27.79 2.94 26.44
N VAL A 473 27.81 3.14 25.13
CA VAL A 473 28.39 2.19 24.17
C VAL A 473 29.37 2.91 23.26
N TYR A 474 30.32 2.15 22.74
CA TYR A 474 31.12 2.54 21.59
C TYR A 474 30.31 2.21 20.33
N SER A 475 30.08 3.16 19.42
CA SER A 475 29.44 2.85 18.13
C SER A 475 30.31 3.24 16.96
N ALA A 476 30.29 2.32 16.00
CA ALA A 476 30.89 2.43 14.69
C ALA A 476 29.91 3.02 13.66
N GLN A 477 28.61 2.71 13.82
CA GLN A 477 27.66 2.81 12.73
C GLN A 477 26.22 2.79 13.24
N VAL A 478 25.39 3.70 12.72
CA VAL A 478 23.94 3.64 12.85
C VAL A 478 23.34 3.46 11.46
N LEU A 479 22.57 2.40 11.26
CA LEU A 479 21.87 2.12 10.00
C LEU A 479 20.38 2.44 10.18
N LEU A 480 19.87 3.29 9.29
CA LEU A 480 18.44 3.57 9.21
C LEU A 480 17.91 2.99 7.89
N TYR A 481 16.98 2.05 7.98
CA TYR A 481 16.31 1.51 6.82
C TYR A 481 15.04 2.31 6.59
N THR A 482 14.82 2.77 5.37
CA THR A 482 13.69 3.63 5.00
C THR A 482 12.76 2.93 4.00
N ASP A 483 11.50 3.39 3.90
CA ASP A 483 10.54 2.82 2.94
C ASP A 483 11.02 3.05 1.50
N PHE A 484 11.43 1.97 0.83
CA PHE A 484 11.94 2.01 -0.54
C PHE A 484 10.84 1.95 -1.62
N LEU A 485 9.58 1.83 -1.21
CA LEU A 485 8.42 1.70 -2.12
C LEU A 485 7.69 3.02 -2.34
N ARG A 486 7.93 4.03 -1.50
CA ARG A 486 7.34 5.37 -1.61
C ARG A 486 8.43 6.36 -2.01
N ASP A 487 8.24 7.00 -3.15
CA ASP A 487 9.11 8.07 -3.68
C ASP A 487 8.52 9.45 -3.33
N ASP A 488 7.80 9.57 -2.20
CA ASP A 488 6.91 10.69 -1.87
C ASP A 488 7.61 11.92 -1.27
N GLY A 489 8.92 12.05 -1.49
CA GLY A 489 9.70 13.22 -1.10
C GLY A 489 10.58 12.95 0.09
N ARG A 490 11.89 13.10 -0.13
CA ARG A 490 12.94 12.77 0.84
C ARG A 490 13.12 13.94 1.80
N GLY A 491 12.94 13.69 3.09
CA GLY A 491 13.22 14.67 4.13
C GLY A 491 14.72 14.86 4.34
N LEU A 492 15.13 16.09 4.64
CA LEU A 492 16.45 16.35 5.22
C LEU A 492 16.38 15.96 6.69
N TYR A 493 17.30 15.14 7.17
CA TYR A 493 17.35 14.78 8.59
C TYR A 493 18.79 14.74 9.09
N SER A 494 18.93 14.78 10.42
CA SER A 494 20.21 14.61 11.09
C SER A 494 20.17 13.47 12.10
N VAL A 495 21.30 12.77 12.21
CA VAL A 495 21.55 11.77 13.26
C VAL A 495 22.58 12.36 14.22
N GLU A 496 22.22 12.47 15.49
CA GLU A 496 23.03 13.07 16.54
C GLU A 496 23.35 12.02 17.60
N LEU A 497 24.64 11.83 17.90
CA LEU A 497 25.10 11.00 19.02
C LEU A 497 25.26 11.88 20.26
N ILE A 498 24.68 11.46 21.38
CA ILE A 498 24.61 12.25 22.61
C ILE A 498 25.19 11.45 23.76
N ASP A 499 26.14 12.04 24.50
CA ASP A 499 26.75 11.41 25.67
C ASP A 499 25.81 11.34 26.88
N ALA A 500 26.27 10.67 27.95
CA ALA A 500 25.51 10.54 29.18
C ALA A 500 25.20 11.88 29.88
N TYR A 501 25.85 12.98 29.49
CA TYR A 501 25.65 14.34 30.01
C TYR A 501 24.76 15.20 29.12
N GLY A 502 24.23 14.65 28.02
CA GLY A 502 23.38 15.38 27.09
C GLY A 502 24.13 16.23 26.06
N LYS A 503 25.46 16.09 25.95
CA LYS A 503 26.26 16.82 24.96
C LYS A 503 26.29 16.03 23.65
N ILE A 504 26.04 16.74 22.55
CA ILE A 504 26.17 16.20 21.19
C ILE A 504 27.66 15.95 20.93
N GLN A 505 28.00 14.68 20.77
CA GLN A 505 29.34 14.21 20.46
C GLN A 505 29.59 14.25 18.95
N SER A 506 28.58 13.87 18.16
CA SER A 506 28.65 13.91 16.71
C SER A 506 27.30 14.21 16.09
N LYS A 507 27.33 14.80 14.89
CA LYS A 507 26.14 15.13 14.13
C LYS A 507 26.40 14.92 12.65
N MET A 508 25.61 14.05 12.03
CA MET A 508 25.59 13.84 10.59
C MET A 508 24.30 14.38 10.00
N PHE A 509 24.40 14.99 8.82
CA PHE A 509 23.25 15.38 8.00
C PHE A 509 23.15 14.43 6.81
N SER A 510 21.98 13.84 6.58
CA SER A 510 21.72 13.13 5.34
C SER A 510 20.92 14.03 4.42
N SER A 511 21.39 14.17 3.17
CA SER A 511 20.75 15.00 2.15
C SER A 511 19.50 14.35 1.53
N GLY A 512 19.08 13.19 2.04
CA GLY A 512 18.07 12.36 1.41
C GLY A 512 18.49 11.80 0.05
N LYS A 513 19.57 12.29 -0.61
CA LYS A 513 19.95 11.85 -1.96
C LYS A 513 20.55 10.44 -2.01
N ASP A 514 20.94 9.86 -0.89
CA ASP A 514 21.74 8.65 -0.88
C ASP A 514 21.00 7.49 -0.22
N VAL A 515 20.55 6.51 -1.00
CA VAL A 515 20.35 5.09 -0.61
C VAL A 515 19.29 4.77 0.49
N PHE A 516 18.44 3.78 0.21
CA PHE A 516 17.35 3.31 1.08
C PHE A 516 17.79 2.80 2.46
N VAL A 517 19.06 2.41 2.53
CA VAL A 517 19.80 2.18 3.76
C VAL A 517 20.68 3.39 3.97
N GLN A 518 20.40 4.11 5.04
CA GLN A 518 21.08 5.34 5.38
C GLN A 518 22.09 5.02 6.46
N THR A 519 23.35 5.06 6.08
CA THR A 519 24.44 4.78 7.00
C THR A 519 24.96 6.07 7.59
N ALA A 520 24.81 6.22 8.90
CA ALA A 520 25.51 7.25 9.64
C ALA A 520 26.86 6.71 10.12
N PHE A 521 27.92 7.08 9.41
CA PHE A 521 29.30 6.87 9.82
C PHE A 521 29.81 8.06 10.62
N PHE A 522 30.60 7.77 11.64
CA PHE A 522 31.17 8.79 12.52
C PHE A 522 32.69 8.71 12.44
N ASN A 523 33.33 9.81 12.02
CA ASN A 523 34.78 9.85 11.75
C ASN A 523 35.66 9.86 13.02
N SER A 524 35.09 9.66 14.19
CA SER A 524 35.83 9.62 15.45
C SER A 524 35.08 8.82 16.50
N PHE A 525 35.82 8.45 17.55
CA PHE A 525 35.30 7.67 18.66
C PHE A 525 34.38 8.48 19.54
N PHE A 526 33.16 7.98 19.73
CA PHE A 526 32.19 8.60 20.59
C PHE A 526 31.62 7.56 21.54
N VAL A 527 31.75 7.87 22.82
CA VAL A 527 30.94 7.24 23.86
C VAL A 527 29.62 8.00 23.88
N PHE A 528 28.53 7.31 23.62
CA PHE A 528 27.20 7.92 23.62
C PHE A 528 26.22 7.01 24.35
N ARG A 529 25.18 7.66 24.86
CA ARG A 529 24.09 7.03 25.61
C ARG A 529 22.77 7.12 24.87
N SER A 530 22.64 8.07 23.95
CA SER A 530 21.45 8.17 23.11
C SER A 530 21.74 8.64 21.69
N VAL A 531 20.84 8.29 20.78
CA VAL A 531 20.86 8.69 19.38
C VAL A 531 19.58 9.48 19.10
N ASN A 532 19.73 10.70 18.59
CA ASN A 532 18.61 11.51 18.15
C ASN A 532 18.55 11.54 16.62
N ILE A 533 17.43 11.07 16.07
CA ILE A 533 17.12 11.18 14.64
C ILE A 533 16.11 12.31 14.48
N ARG A 534 16.51 13.41 13.82
CA ARG A 534 15.71 14.62 13.71
C ARG A 534 15.40 14.96 12.26
N VAL A 535 14.12 15.05 11.91
CA VAL A 535 13.70 15.49 10.58
C VAL A 535 13.71 17.02 10.53
N LEU A 536 14.62 17.58 9.73
CA LEU A 536 14.84 19.02 9.56
C LEU A 536 13.86 19.63 8.55
N SER A 537 13.51 18.89 7.50
CA SER A 537 12.50 19.28 6.52
C SER A 537 11.93 18.04 5.82
N GLY A 538 10.72 18.16 5.25
CA GLY A 538 10.07 17.05 4.53
C GLY A 538 9.56 15.94 5.47
N LYS A 539 9.71 14.70 5.01
CA LYS A 539 9.17 13.49 5.65
C LYS A 539 10.23 12.38 5.61
N LEU A 540 10.29 11.57 6.67
CA LEU A 540 11.16 10.40 6.78
C LEU A 540 10.33 9.20 7.26
N ASP A 541 10.28 8.13 6.47
CA ASP A 541 9.66 6.86 6.84
C ASP A 541 10.77 5.89 7.26
N ILE A 542 10.87 5.57 8.55
CA ILE A 542 11.89 4.66 9.12
C ILE A 542 11.26 3.29 9.35
N CYS A 543 11.81 2.24 8.73
CA CYS A 543 11.30 0.88 8.82
C CYS A 543 12.11 -0.02 9.76
N GLU A 544 13.39 0.26 9.97
CA GLU A 544 14.25 -0.47 10.92
C GLU A 544 15.39 0.46 11.35
N VAL A 545 15.83 0.36 12.61
CA VAL A 545 17.01 1.08 13.11
C VAL A 545 17.97 0.13 13.80
N GLU A 546 19.16 0.01 13.23
CA GLU A 546 20.24 -0.80 13.80
C GLU A 546 21.36 0.11 14.31
N ILE A 547 21.75 -0.08 15.57
CA ILE A 547 22.89 0.59 16.17
C ILE A 547 23.96 -0.47 16.39
N TYR A 548 25.08 -0.36 15.69
CA TYR A 548 26.22 -1.26 15.88
C TYR A 548 27.19 -0.66 16.88
N GLY A 549 27.48 -1.42 17.94
CA GLY A 549 28.36 -1.00 19.00
C GLY A 549 28.74 -2.10 19.98
N ASP A 550 29.65 -1.77 20.88
CA ASP A 550 30.07 -2.61 22.00
C ASP A 550 29.93 -1.85 23.31
N CYS A 551 29.72 -2.60 24.40
CA CYS A 551 29.57 -2.01 25.73
C CYS A 551 30.87 -1.38 26.19
N ILE A 552 30.77 -0.25 26.90
CA ILE A 552 31.92 0.27 27.64
C ILE A 552 32.18 -0.60 28.87
N SER A 553 33.45 -0.97 29.11
CA SER A 553 33.83 -1.64 30.35
C SER A 553 33.44 -0.77 31.55
N PRO A 554 32.85 -1.34 32.62
CA PRO A 554 32.82 -2.77 32.93
C PRO A 554 31.53 -3.48 32.49
N TYR A 555 30.73 -2.91 31.59
CA TYR A 555 29.44 -3.48 31.22
C TYR A 555 29.58 -4.50 30.09
N TYR A 556 28.77 -5.55 30.12
CA TYR A 556 28.71 -6.56 29.06
C TYR A 556 27.28 -7.02 28.80
N GLY A 557 27.14 -7.96 27.87
CA GLY A 557 25.86 -8.56 27.53
C GLY A 557 25.03 -7.72 26.58
N TYR A 558 23.89 -8.26 26.21
CA TYR A 558 23.08 -7.79 25.08
C TYR A 558 22.68 -6.30 25.15
N SER A 559 22.22 -5.88 26.33
CA SER A 559 21.77 -4.52 26.62
C SER A 559 22.81 -3.70 27.39
N CYS A 560 24.04 -4.22 27.55
CA CYS A 560 25.08 -3.60 28.39
C CYS A 560 24.60 -3.37 29.84
N LEU A 561 23.92 -4.34 30.44
CA LEU A 561 23.36 -4.24 31.80
C LEU A 561 24.17 -5.02 32.84
N ASP A 562 24.88 -6.05 32.41
CA ASP A 562 25.67 -6.91 33.29
C ASP A 562 27.05 -6.29 33.52
N ILE A 563 27.70 -6.59 34.65
CA ILE A 563 28.98 -5.99 35.02
C ILE A 563 30.05 -7.08 35.16
N CYS A 564 31.20 -6.90 34.50
CA CYS A 564 32.35 -7.80 34.56
C CYS A 564 32.74 -8.11 36.01
N TYR A 565 33.19 -9.35 36.26
CA TYR A 565 33.62 -9.75 37.59
C TYR A 565 34.79 -8.87 38.07
N LEU A 566 34.80 -8.52 39.36
CA LEU A 566 35.78 -7.60 39.93
C LEU A 566 37.23 -8.10 39.84
N ALA A 567 37.43 -9.39 39.64
CA ALA A 567 38.76 -9.98 39.46
C ALA A 567 39.23 -10.01 38.00
N CYS A 568 38.38 -9.65 37.03
CA CYS A 568 38.87 -9.32 35.69
C CYS A 568 39.79 -8.10 35.81
N LEU A 569 40.99 -8.18 35.25
CA LEU A 569 41.91 -7.06 35.20
C LEU A 569 41.23 -5.89 34.48
N HIS A 570 41.32 -4.69 35.05
CA HIS A 570 40.63 -3.47 34.59
C HIS A 570 39.09 -3.59 34.45
N GLN A 571 38.49 -4.63 35.05
CA GLN A 571 37.08 -4.98 34.86
C GLN A 571 36.69 -5.14 33.39
N ASP A 572 37.59 -5.74 32.63
CA ASP A 572 37.42 -5.90 31.20
C ASP A 572 37.08 -7.35 30.85
N CYS A 573 35.96 -7.51 30.15
CA CYS A 573 35.41 -8.81 29.85
C CYS A 573 34.68 -8.80 28.51
N THR A 574 34.51 -10.00 27.97
CA THR A 574 33.82 -10.22 26.70
C THR A 574 32.32 -10.06 26.84
N TYR A 575 31.59 -10.14 25.72
CA TYR A 575 30.14 -10.01 25.75
C TYR A 575 29.42 -11.11 26.57
N SER A 576 30.06 -12.24 26.86
CA SER A 576 29.55 -13.31 27.73
C SER A 576 29.98 -13.15 29.19
N GLY A 577 30.76 -12.12 29.51
CA GLY A 577 31.27 -11.83 30.85
C GLY A 577 32.62 -12.45 31.17
N GLU A 578 33.18 -13.26 30.26
CA GLU A 578 34.48 -13.92 30.45
C GLU A 578 35.61 -12.90 30.42
N CYS A 579 36.52 -12.95 31.39
CA CYS A 579 37.60 -11.98 31.52
C CYS A 579 38.67 -12.19 30.43
N TYR A 580 39.21 -11.10 29.90
CA TYR A 580 40.40 -11.19 29.03
C TYR A 580 41.64 -11.58 29.82
N GLU A 581 41.81 -10.99 31.00
CA GLU A 581 42.94 -11.25 31.88
C GLU A 581 42.48 -11.24 33.35
N CYS A 582 43.10 -12.08 34.17
CA CYS A 582 42.83 -12.14 35.60
C CYS A 582 43.80 -11.27 36.38
N THR A 583 43.28 -10.62 37.43
CA THR A 583 44.14 -10.02 38.45
C THR A 583 45.10 -11.07 39.06
N PRO A 584 46.33 -10.68 39.46
CA PRO A 584 47.32 -11.62 39.98
C PRO A 584 46.77 -12.53 41.10
N GLY A 585 47.04 -13.83 41.01
CA GLY A 585 46.56 -14.83 41.97
C GLY A 585 45.13 -15.33 41.71
N ARG A 586 44.50 -14.93 40.60
CA ARG A 586 43.19 -15.43 40.15
C ARG A 586 43.32 -16.21 38.85
N THR A 587 42.45 -17.20 38.68
CA THR A 587 42.37 -18.07 37.50
C THR A 587 40.91 -18.41 37.21
N GLY A 588 40.63 -19.10 36.09
CA GLY A 588 39.27 -19.40 35.64
C GLY A 588 38.80 -18.43 34.56
N THR A 589 37.72 -18.80 33.86
CA THR A 589 37.18 -18.03 32.72
C THR A 589 36.60 -16.67 33.14
N TYR A 590 36.10 -16.60 34.37
CA TYR A 590 35.57 -15.38 34.99
C TYR A 590 36.48 -14.88 36.14
N CYS A 591 37.71 -15.40 36.24
CA CYS A 591 38.66 -15.11 37.33
C CYS A 591 38.10 -15.39 38.74
N GLU A 592 37.19 -16.35 38.83
CA GLU A 592 36.48 -16.76 40.03
C GLU A 592 37.39 -17.54 40.99
N ASP A 593 38.33 -18.31 40.46
CA ASP A 593 39.20 -19.19 41.23
C ASP A 593 40.39 -18.44 41.82
N ARG A 594 40.83 -18.87 43.01
CA ARG A 594 42.08 -18.40 43.62
C ARG A 594 43.18 -19.40 43.33
N SER A 595 44.29 -18.92 42.77
CA SER A 595 45.50 -19.70 42.63
C SER A 595 46.18 -19.81 44.00
N TYR A 596 46.12 -21.00 44.61
CA TYR A 596 46.81 -21.31 45.86
C TYR A 596 48.28 -21.66 45.61
N ASN A 597 49.05 -20.76 44.98
CA ASN A 597 50.51 -20.89 44.97
C ASN A 597 51.10 -20.11 46.15
N SER A 598 51.57 -20.89 47.12
CA SER A 598 52.19 -20.44 48.36
C SER A 598 53.59 -19.88 48.11
N THR A 599 53.72 -18.57 47.88
CA THR A 599 54.92 -17.79 48.28
C THR A 599 54.77 -16.26 48.21
N ASP A 600 53.77 -15.69 47.53
CA ASP A 600 53.70 -14.21 47.35
C ASP A 600 52.76 -13.47 48.33
N PHE A 601 52.34 -14.15 49.40
CA PHE A 601 51.70 -13.48 50.52
C PHE A 601 52.77 -12.72 51.32
N VAL A 602 53.00 -11.44 51.00
CA VAL A 602 53.15 -10.34 51.99
C VAL A 602 53.40 -8.95 51.35
N THR A 603 53.84 -8.80 50.10
CA THR A 603 54.27 -7.46 49.62
C THR A 603 53.28 -6.65 48.78
N GLU A 604 52.34 -7.25 48.03
CA GLU A 604 51.46 -6.48 47.12
C GLU A 604 50.14 -6.01 47.76
N ALA A 605 49.58 -6.80 48.70
CA ALA A 605 48.29 -6.50 49.33
C ALA A 605 48.33 -5.22 50.20
N ALA A 606 49.50 -4.85 50.73
CA ALA A 606 49.68 -3.64 51.52
C ALA A 606 49.76 -2.36 50.67
N ARG A 607 50.12 -2.44 49.37
CA ARG A 607 50.17 -1.27 48.48
C ARG A 607 48.81 -0.96 47.86
N GLN A 608 48.09 -1.96 47.35
CA GLN A 608 46.78 -1.74 46.69
C GLN A 608 45.63 -1.41 47.66
N SER A 609 45.68 -1.90 48.91
CA SER A 609 44.63 -1.57 49.90
C SER A 609 44.64 -0.08 50.30
N SER A 610 45.74 0.64 50.10
CA SER A 610 45.82 2.08 50.43
C SER A 610 45.30 2.99 49.32
N THR A 611 45.40 2.57 48.05
CA THR A 611 44.99 3.35 46.87
C THR A 611 43.52 3.09 46.49
N VAL A 612 43.07 1.83 46.58
CA VAL A 612 41.66 1.46 46.30
C VAL A 612 40.72 1.95 47.41
N ALA A 613 41.16 1.95 48.67
CA ALA A 613 40.38 2.55 49.76
C ALA A 613 40.28 4.07 49.63
N ARG A 614 41.29 4.76 49.08
CA ARG A 614 41.22 6.21 48.84
C ARG A 614 40.30 6.57 47.65
N PHE A 615 40.31 5.78 46.57
CA PHE A 615 39.42 6.00 45.42
C PHE A 615 37.97 5.61 45.68
N SER A 616 37.70 4.50 46.38
CA SER A 616 36.35 4.07 46.73
C SER A 616 35.71 4.98 47.78
N VAL A 617 36.45 5.43 48.81
CA VAL A 617 35.95 6.39 49.79
C VAL A 617 35.71 7.77 49.16
N ALA A 618 36.48 8.19 48.14
CA ALA A 618 36.23 9.44 47.43
C ALA A 618 34.97 9.39 46.53
N LYS A 619 34.74 8.28 45.80
CA LYS A 619 33.51 8.08 45.00
C LYS A 619 32.27 7.89 45.87
N VAL A 620 32.37 7.16 46.99
CA VAL A 620 31.28 6.98 47.95
C VAL A 620 30.99 8.28 48.72
N LYS A 621 32.00 9.05 49.14
CA LYS A 621 31.78 10.40 49.69
C LYS A 621 31.14 11.33 48.67
N SER A 622 31.53 11.31 47.39
CA SER A 622 30.90 12.11 46.34
C SER A 622 29.42 11.73 46.13
N ALA A 623 29.11 10.43 46.11
CA ALA A 623 27.75 9.94 45.98
C ALA A 623 26.89 10.28 47.20
N ILE A 624 27.38 10.05 48.42
CA ILE A 624 26.66 10.38 49.67
C ILE A 624 26.45 11.89 49.78
N ASN A 625 27.46 12.72 49.46
CA ASN A 625 27.31 14.18 49.50
C ASN A 625 26.31 14.68 48.45
N LYS A 626 26.22 14.03 47.27
CA LYS A 626 25.17 14.32 46.27
C LYS A 626 23.77 13.98 46.78
N TYR A 627 23.58 12.81 47.40
CA TYR A 627 22.27 12.42 47.95
C TYR A 627 21.86 13.29 49.14
N VAL A 628 22.81 13.69 50.01
CA VAL A 628 22.55 14.61 51.12
C VAL A 628 22.21 16.01 50.62
N VAL A 629 22.91 16.53 49.60
CA VAL A 629 22.58 17.83 48.99
C VAL A 629 21.22 17.80 48.29
N ILE A 630 20.88 16.72 47.57
CA ILE A 630 19.56 16.56 46.95
C ILE A 630 18.46 16.48 48.02
N LEU A 631 18.68 15.75 49.11
CA LEU A 631 17.74 15.69 50.24
C LEU A 631 17.57 17.05 50.92
N ILE A 632 18.66 17.81 51.14
CA ILE A 632 18.58 19.15 51.73
C ILE A 632 17.86 20.11 50.79
N VAL A 633 18.11 20.07 49.48
CA VAL A 633 17.40 20.89 48.50
C VAL A 633 15.92 20.50 48.41
N CYS A 634 15.58 19.21 48.45
CA CYS A 634 14.19 18.75 48.49
C CYS A 634 13.48 19.18 49.80
N VAL A 635 14.15 19.10 50.95
CA VAL A 635 13.60 19.53 52.24
C VAL A 635 13.44 21.06 52.29
N LEU A 636 14.41 21.83 51.78
CA LEU A 636 14.33 23.29 51.70
C LEU A 636 13.25 23.75 50.72
N THR A 637 13.11 23.10 49.55
CA THR A 637 12.04 23.40 48.59
C THR A 637 10.66 23.05 49.17
N LEU A 638 10.52 21.91 49.85
CA LEU A 638 9.29 21.55 50.57
C LEU A 638 8.97 22.51 51.73
N LEU A 639 9.97 22.98 52.47
CA LEU A 639 9.81 24.00 53.52
C LEU A 639 9.42 25.36 52.95
N THR A 640 9.99 25.78 51.81
CA THR A 640 9.57 27.04 51.14
C THR A 640 8.15 26.95 50.59
N ILE A 641 7.71 25.77 50.12
CA ILE A 641 6.33 25.54 49.68
C ILE A 641 5.37 25.52 50.88
N PHE A 642 5.77 24.97 52.02
CA PHE A 642 4.96 24.98 53.25
C PHE A 642 4.83 26.38 53.86
N VAL A 643 5.93 27.15 53.93
CA VAL A 643 5.92 28.54 54.42
C VAL A 643 5.17 29.47 53.45
N GLY A 644 5.28 29.24 52.14
CA GLY A 644 4.53 29.98 51.10
C GLY A 644 3.02 29.72 51.15
N LYS A 645 2.58 28.50 51.53
CA LYS A 645 1.16 28.17 51.70
C LYS A 645 0.55 28.68 53.00
N THR A 646 1.34 28.92 54.05
CA THR A 646 0.85 29.52 55.31
C THR A 646 0.76 31.05 55.28
N CYS A 647 1.46 31.73 54.36
CA CYS A 647 1.39 33.19 54.22
C CYS A 647 0.32 33.72 53.25
N PHE A 648 -0.36 32.85 52.48
CA PHE A 648 -1.35 33.26 51.47
C PHE A 648 -2.82 33.11 51.91
N SER A 649 -3.11 32.84 53.19
CA SER A 649 -4.50 32.72 53.70
C SER A 649 -4.93 33.84 54.67
N SER A 650 -4.23 34.97 54.73
CA SER A 650 -4.63 36.10 55.60
C SER A 650 -4.31 37.46 54.98
N GLN A 651 -5.05 37.85 53.93
CA GLN A 651 -5.39 39.26 53.64
C GLN A 651 -6.28 39.32 52.39
N SER A 652 -7.58 39.24 52.61
CA SER A 652 -8.58 39.79 51.70
C SER A 652 -9.63 40.45 52.58
N ASP A 653 -9.51 41.77 52.78
CA ASP A 653 -10.65 42.65 53.06
C ASP A 653 -10.24 44.13 52.95
N GLN A 654 -11.02 44.87 52.16
CA GLN A 654 -11.12 46.33 52.00
C GLN A 654 -10.05 47.07 51.18
N VAL A 655 -10.33 48.11 50.38
CA VAL A 655 -11.45 48.60 49.54
C VAL A 655 -10.85 49.78 48.73
N PHE A 656 -11.41 49.99 47.54
CA PHE A 656 -11.27 51.05 46.52
C PHE A 656 -10.90 52.53 46.86
N SER A 657 -10.50 53.22 45.77
CA SER A 657 -10.48 54.68 45.43
C SER A 657 -9.07 55.31 45.44
N GLU A 658 -8.56 56.16 44.52
CA GLU A 658 -9.00 57.07 43.42
C GLU A 658 -7.74 57.25 42.51
N GLU A 659 -7.81 57.31 41.17
CA GLU A 659 -8.08 58.47 40.26
C GLU A 659 -6.91 59.48 40.07
N GLU A 660 -6.89 60.12 38.87
CA GLU A 660 -5.86 60.99 38.21
C GLU A 660 -4.85 60.22 37.33
N GLU A 661 -4.74 60.37 36.01
CA GLU A 661 -5.19 61.40 35.04
C GLU A 661 -5.30 60.77 33.62
#